data_AF-F0YBC0-F1
#
_entry.id   AF-F0YBC0-F1
#
_cell.length_a   1.000
_cell.length_b   1.000
_cell.length_c   1.000
_cell.angle_alpha   90.00
_cell.angle_beta   90.00
_cell.angle_gamma   90.00
#
_symmetry.space_group_name_H-M   'P 1'
#
loop_
_entity.id
_entity.type
_entity.pdbx_description
1 polymer ?
#
loop_
_entity_poly.entity_id
_entity_poly.type
_entity_poly.pdbx_seq_one_letter_code
_entity_poly.pdbx_strand_id
1 'polypeptide(L)'
;MLTLLPLLASSFAPPPRVRVVRVAPRRASDLLLIGDVGGTNSRLQLHEMARSEVAECAFDGTGCAAAAASGKLVSERRYENARFASFDAVVAQFFRDEALADAHLAVVCLAVAGVVKNNACQLTNRDALWRIDGAALDAALPKGAAKVVLVNDFLGAGYGLLSLDPRDSVDLAPGDADGDGPMACLGAGTGLGEVYLTPNLGAEGLGYTAWPTEGGHVDLAPRDDEEADLLAWLKARVTGGGRVSVERVCSGPGVAHVYAFLAERRAADPGVAAEVAEADAVGQGARVIGAAAAEGRCDVCARAMDIFASLLGNEAGNAALKWNPTSGLFLAGGVCVDENNRRLFRDDGPFMAAYRDRGRVSPFLDDIPVRLVTEKDLGLRGAKLLATSILASANRKAPSAALPRATTWAARRPGALAPRAVAARCFSVEDVPVPSMGDSITEGTVAEWSVEVGDTVAVDDIVVMIETDKVSVEVRAPVSGAVTELLAELDDVVEVGAPLFKIDTSVEVAAAAPAAAAPAAAAPAAPAAEAPAAPAPAAAPVPAPTPAPAMPEPPKAAGSRGETRVKMNRMRQRIAERLKEAQNTAACLTTFQECDMGALMELRKAHKDEFEKVHGVKLGFMSAFVAASTKALIEIPAVNAYIDDDAKEIVYRDYCDVSVAVASPNGLVVPVLRNTEAMSFADVEKTIGAFGAKARAGALALEDMAGGTFTISNGGVFGSLMGTPIINPPQSAILGMHATKMRAVVAKDGSVVARPMMYLALTYDHRMIDGREAVTFLKSVANKIEDPARLLLDI
;
A
#
# COMPACT_ATOMS: atom_id res chain seq x y z
N MET A 1 77.68 36.25 5.30
CA MET A 1 77.17 37.27 4.35
C MET A 1 75.82 36.79 3.84
N LEU A 2 74.77 37.58 3.70
CA LEU A 2 74.53 38.95 4.18
C LEU A 2 72.99 39.14 4.37
N THR A 3 72.61 39.97 5.34
CA THR A 3 71.43 40.88 5.43
C THR A 3 70.45 41.01 4.22
N LEU A 4 69.16 41.37 4.37
CA LEU A 4 68.44 42.10 5.44
C LEU A 4 66.88 41.92 5.36
N LEU A 5 66.17 42.31 6.42
CA LEU A 5 64.70 42.52 6.53
C LEU A 5 64.36 44.04 6.26
N PRO A 6 63.17 44.68 6.56
CA PRO A 6 61.88 44.22 7.13
C PRO A 6 60.56 44.85 6.53
N LEU A 7 59.41 44.54 7.19
CA LEU A 7 58.33 45.48 7.66
C LEU A 7 56.98 45.68 6.91
N LEU A 8 55.93 45.93 7.73
CA LEU A 8 54.51 46.29 7.49
C LEU A 8 53.61 45.18 6.86
N ALA A 9 52.57 44.59 7.48
CA ALA A 9 51.68 44.94 8.62
C ALA A 9 50.67 46.08 8.34
N SER A 10 49.38 46.03 8.72
CA SER A 10 48.58 45.01 9.43
C SER A 10 47.06 45.26 9.29
N SER A 11 46.21 44.21 9.35
CA SER A 11 44.78 44.28 9.76
C SER A 11 44.14 42.87 9.82
N PHE A 12 44.36 42.14 10.91
CA PHE A 12 43.61 40.90 11.21
C PHE A 12 42.65 41.16 12.39
N ALA A 13 41.36 40.97 12.18
CA ALA A 13 40.42 40.77 13.29
C ALA A 13 40.58 39.33 13.83
N PRO A 14 40.55 39.10 15.15
CA PRO A 14 40.58 37.75 15.69
C PRO A 14 39.26 37.03 15.36
N PRO A 15 39.29 35.73 15.01
CA PRO A 15 38.06 34.96 14.90
C PRO A 15 37.34 34.91 16.26
N PRO A 16 35.99 34.87 16.28
CA PRO A 16 35.24 34.76 17.53
C PRO A 16 35.67 33.51 18.28
N ARG A 17 35.89 33.63 19.60
CA ARG A 17 36.38 32.53 20.44
C ARG A 17 35.46 31.32 20.34
N VAL A 18 35.93 30.26 19.67
CA VAL A 18 35.25 28.96 19.65
C VAL A 18 35.07 28.49 21.09
N ARG A 19 33.82 28.50 21.56
CA ARG A 19 33.46 28.04 22.89
C ARG A 19 33.53 26.51 22.87
N VAL A 20 34.67 25.95 23.29
CA VAL A 20 34.88 24.50 23.35
C VAL A 20 33.91 23.90 24.37
N VAL A 21 32.74 23.48 23.90
CA VAL A 21 31.75 22.77 24.72
C VAL A 21 32.26 21.35 24.93
N ARG A 22 32.77 21.06 26.12
CA ARG A 22 33.00 19.68 26.56
C ARG A 22 31.64 18.98 26.71
N VAL A 23 31.21 18.26 25.68
CA VAL A 23 29.97 17.47 25.69
C VAL A 23 30.27 16.04 26.13
N ALA A 24 29.78 15.66 27.31
CA ALA A 24 29.60 14.28 27.74
C ALA A 24 28.54 14.18 28.84
N PRO A 25 27.74 13.10 28.94
CA PRO A 25 27.39 12.10 27.94
C PRO A 25 25.87 12.10 27.60
N ARG A 26 25.44 11.26 26.63
CA ARG A 26 24.09 11.19 26.02
C ARG A 26 23.72 12.47 25.24
N ARG A 27 23.74 12.40 23.90
CA ARG A 27 23.35 13.53 23.03
C ARG A 27 21.81 13.67 22.94
N ALA A 28 21.34 14.90 22.89
CA ALA A 28 19.92 15.24 22.66
C ALA A 28 19.59 15.49 21.17
N SER A 29 20.63 15.71 20.36
CA SER A 29 20.55 15.90 18.90
C SER A 29 21.32 14.80 18.15
N ASP A 30 20.84 14.51 16.94
CA ASP A 30 21.44 13.61 15.97
C ASP A 30 21.90 14.39 14.73
N LEU A 31 22.98 13.94 14.08
CA LEU A 31 23.55 14.60 12.89
C LEU A 31 23.15 13.86 11.62
N LEU A 32 22.70 14.60 10.61
CA LEU A 32 22.40 14.11 9.26
C LEU A 32 23.39 14.69 8.25
N LEU A 33 23.88 13.86 7.33
CA LEU A 33 24.60 14.33 6.14
C LEU A 33 23.74 14.11 4.90
N ILE A 34 23.30 15.21 4.32
CA ILE A 34 22.46 15.25 3.13
C ILE A 34 23.32 15.65 1.93
N GLY A 35 23.07 15.07 0.76
CA GLY A 35 23.83 15.40 -0.44
C GLY A 35 23.03 15.31 -1.72
N ASP A 36 23.44 16.14 -2.69
CA ASP A 36 22.98 16.22 -4.08
C ASP A 36 24.23 16.11 -4.96
N VAL A 37 24.31 15.03 -5.73
CA VAL A 37 25.56 14.52 -6.32
C VAL A 37 25.35 14.28 -7.82
N GLY A 38 25.48 15.37 -8.59
CA GLY A 38 25.46 15.34 -10.05
C GLY A 38 26.80 14.94 -10.66
N GLY A 39 26.88 14.92 -12.00
CA GLY A 39 28.15 14.68 -12.71
C GLY A 39 29.17 15.81 -12.44
N THR A 40 28.77 17.06 -12.66
CA THR A 40 29.66 18.24 -12.61
C THR A 40 29.96 18.75 -11.19
N ASN A 41 28.99 18.67 -10.27
CA ASN A 41 29.08 19.23 -8.92
C ASN A 41 28.47 18.29 -7.88
N SER A 42 28.96 18.37 -6.64
CA SER A 42 28.32 17.79 -5.46
C SER A 42 28.02 18.89 -4.44
N ARG A 43 26.81 18.94 -3.91
CA ARG A 43 26.44 19.75 -2.73
C ARG A 43 26.29 18.82 -1.53
N LEU A 44 26.88 19.20 -0.40
CA LEU A 44 26.79 18.46 0.86
C LEU A 44 26.35 19.42 1.98
N GLN A 45 25.33 19.01 2.72
CA GLN A 45 24.77 19.74 3.86
C GLN A 45 24.85 18.88 5.12
N LEU A 46 25.36 19.45 6.22
CA LEU A 46 25.27 18.85 7.55
C LEU A 46 24.11 19.50 8.31
N HIS A 47 23.16 18.70 8.79
CA HIS A 47 22.04 19.15 9.62
C HIS A 47 22.13 18.55 11.04
N GLU A 48 21.69 19.31 12.04
CA GLU A 48 21.52 18.89 13.43
C GLU A 48 20.02 18.84 13.76
N MET A 49 19.51 17.64 14.02
CA MET A 49 18.11 17.38 14.37
C MET A 49 17.98 17.18 15.88
N ALA A 50 17.07 17.88 16.56
CA ALA A 50 16.67 17.52 17.92
C ALA A 50 15.72 16.33 17.91
N ARG A 51 15.84 15.43 18.90
CA ARG A 51 15.01 14.21 18.96
C ARG A 51 13.52 14.48 19.20
N SER A 52 13.15 15.66 19.69
CA SER A 52 11.76 16.13 19.76
C SER A 52 11.20 16.43 18.36
N GLU A 53 11.92 17.21 17.55
CA GLU A 53 11.52 17.56 16.17
C GLU A 53 11.23 16.28 15.35
N VAL A 54 12.12 15.28 15.46
CA VAL A 54 11.98 13.99 14.77
C VAL A 54 10.77 13.17 15.25
N ALA A 55 10.31 13.36 16.49
CA ALA A 55 9.11 12.72 17.03
C ALA A 55 7.81 13.50 16.73
N GLU A 56 7.93 14.81 16.50
CA GLU A 56 6.84 15.72 16.11
C GLU A 56 6.59 15.72 14.58
N CYS A 57 7.50 15.14 13.78
CA CYS A 57 7.33 14.93 12.35
C CYS A 57 6.17 13.96 12.03
N ALA A 58 4.98 14.51 11.82
CA ALA A 58 3.97 13.86 11.01
C ALA A 58 4.46 13.78 9.55
N PHE A 59 4.20 12.65 8.89
CA PHE A 59 4.59 12.40 7.50
C PHE A 59 3.36 12.15 6.61
N ASP A 60 2.20 12.61 7.05
CA ASP A 60 0.86 12.47 6.45
C ASP A 60 0.61 13.40 5.24
N GLY A 61 1.64 13.67 4.44
CA GLY A 61 1.64 14.70 3.41
C GLY A 61 1.70 16.11 3.99
N THR A 62 0.74 16.49 4.85
CA THR A 62 0.65 17.85 5.43
C THR A 62 1.83 18.18 6.34
N GLY A 63 2.30 17.22 7.13
CA GLY A 63 3.47 17.39 7.98
C GLY A 63 4.82 17.39 7.23
N CYS A 64 4.87 17.01 5.95
CA CYS A 64 6.14 16.87 5.22
C CYS A 64 6.89 18.21 5.04
N ALA A 65 6.17 19.31 4.83
CA ALA A 65 6.78 20.64 4.76
C ALA A 65 7.39 21.07 6.11
N ALA A 66 6.70 20.79 7.22
CA ALA A 66 7.22 21.04 8.57
C ALA A 66 8.44 20.14 8.87
N ALA A 67 8.40 18.86 8.49
CA ALA A 67 9.51 17.92 8.65
C ALA A 67 10.75 18.33 7.83
N ALA A 68 10.56 18.84 6.60
CA ALA A 68 11.66 19.36 5.78
C ALA A 68 12.25 20.67 6.34
N ALA A 69 11.42 21.54 6.91
CA ALA A 69 11.85 22.76 7.59
C ALA A 69 12.54 22.50 8.95
N SER A 70 12.18 21.41 9.64
CA SER A 70 12.70 21.05 10.97
C SER A 70 14.21 20.75 10.98
N GLY A 71 14.88 20.96 12.11
CA GLY A 71 16.31 20.73 12.25
C GLY A 71 17.19 21.79 11.58
N LYS A 72 18.34 22.02 12.20
CA LYS A 72 19.22 23.16 11.93
C LYS A 72 20.31 22.80 10.92
N LEU A 73 20.40 23.54 9.81
CA LEU A 73 21.56 23.52 8.93
C LEU A 73 22.81 24.00 9.72
N VAL A 74 23.81 23.13 9.83
CA VAL A 74 25.09 23.41 10.50
C VAL A 74 26.12 23.94 9.49
N SER A 75 26.14 23.38 8.28
CA SER A 75 27.03 23.82 7.19
C SER A 75 26.56 23.32 5.83
N GLU A 76 26.83 24.08 4.77
CA GLU A 76 26.75 23.64 3.37
C GLU A 76 28.10 23.85 2.67
N ARG A 77 28.47 22.89 1.81
CA ARG A 77 29.60 22.99 0.88
C ARG A 77 29.21 22.53 -0.51
N ARG A 78 29.80 23.16 -1.52
CA ARG A 78 29.69 22.77 -2.93
C ARG A 78 31.08 22.45 -3.47
N TYR A 79 31.21 21.31 -4.10
CA TYR A 79 32.45 20.82 -4.69
C TYR A 79 32.30 20.69 -6.21
N GLU A 80 33.30 21.18 -6.93
CA GLU A 80 33.44 20.95 -8.37
C GLU A 80 34.08 19.57 -8.59
N ASN A 81 33.29 18.61 -9.10
CA ASN A 81 33.68 17.19 -9.09
C ASN A 81 34.91 16.90 -9.96
N ALA A 82 35.19 17.74 -10.94
CA ALA A 82 36.38 17.68 -11.80
C ALA A 82 37.70 17.75 -11.00
N ARG A 83 37.71 18.39 -9.82
CA ARG A 83 38.91 18.53 -8.96
C ARG A 83 39.24 17.28 -8.14
N PHE A 84 38.41 16.24 -8.21
CA PHE A 84 38.50 15.04 -7.38
C PHE A 84 38.61 13.76 -8.22
N ALA A 85 39.27 12.74 -7.67
CA ALA A 85 39.45 11.43 -8.31
C ALA A 85 38.27 10.47 -8.08
N SER A 86 37.62 10.52 -6.91
CA SER A 86 36.41 9.77 -6.56
C SER A 86 35.47 10.61 -5.70
N PHE A 87 34.23 10.16 -5.51
CA PHE A 87 33.29 10.81 -4.60
C PHE A 87 33.71 10.70 -3.12
N ASP A 88 34.38 9.60 -2.74
CA ASP A 88 34.95 9.41 -1.40
C ASP A 88 35.98 10.50 -1.08
N ALA A 89 36.74 10.97 -2.08
CA ALA A 89 37.66 12.09 -1.93
C ALA A 89 36.93 13.43 -1.68
N VAL A 90 35.71 13.60 -2.20
CA VAL A 90 34.83 14.75 -1.92
C VAL A 90 34.33 14.68 -0.47
N VAL A 91 33.81 13.54 -0.04
CA VAL A 91 33.33 13.36 1.35
C VAL A 91 34.48 13.47 2.36
N ALA A 92 35.64 12.89 2.06
CA ALA A 92 36.83 13.05 2.89
C ALA A 92 37.33 14.50 2.94
N GLN A 93 37.10 15.31 1.90
CA GLN A 93 37.38 16.75 1.94
C GLN A 93 36.36 17.49 2.81
N PHE A 94 35.06 17.21 2.68
CA PHE A 94 34.02 17.75 3.55
C PHE A 94 34.28 17.47 5.04
N PHE A 95 34.70 16.25 5.39
CA PHE A 95 35.08 15.90 6.76
C PHE A 95 36.31 16.65 7.28
N ARG A 96 37.21 17.11 6.39
CA ARG A 96 38.34 17.99 6.74
C ARG A 96 37.89 19.44 6.89
N ASP A 97 37.14 19.96 5.93
CA ASP A 97 36.65 21.34 5.90
C ASP A 97 35.80 21.66 7.15
N GLU A 98 34.93 20.71 7.54
CA GLU A 98 34.01 20.84 8.67
C GLU A 98 34.53 20.23 9.99
N ALA A 99 35.80 19.78 10.01
CA ALA A 99 36.47 19.16 11.16
C ALA A 99 35.71 17.98 11.81
N LEU A 100 34.98 17.19 11.01
CA LEU A 100 34.06 16.14 11.46
C LEU A 100 34.72 14.80 11.85
N ALA A 101 36.04 14.76 12.03
CA ALA A 101 36.79 13.54 12.39
C ALA A 101 36.26 12.85 13.67
N ASP A 102 35.72 13.63 14.61
CA ASP A 102 35.12 13.13 15.85
C ASP A 102 33.58 12.96 15.81
N ALA A 103 32.93 13.32 14.70
CA ALA A 103 31.48 13.24 14.53
C ALA A 103 30.99 11.80 14.38
N HIS A 104 29.70 11.59 14.67
CA HIS A 104 28.97 10.36 14.41
C HIS A 104 27.66 10.77 13.74
N LEU A 105 27.38 10.21 12.57
CA LEU A 105 26.20 10.53 11.77
C LEU A 105 25.10 9.49 12.02
N ALA A 106 23.86 9.95 12.15
CA ALA A 106 22.71 9.06 12.33
C ALA A 106 22.21 8.53 10.98
N VAL A 107 22.04 9.41 9.98
CA VAL A 107 21.76 9.01 8.59
C VAL A 107 22.60 9.86 7.64
N VAL A 108 23.18 9.20 6.64
CA VAL A 108 23.71 9.82 5.42
C VAL A 108 22.72 9.50 4.30
N CYS A 109 22.17 10.53 3.65
CA CYS A 109 21.25 10.35 2.51
C CYS A 109 21.72 11.18 1.32
N LEU A 110 22.12 10.50 0.24
CA LEU A 110 22.68 11.12 -0.95
C LEU A 110 21.78 10.89 -2.16
N ALA A 111 21.20 11.97 -2.67
CA ALA A 111 20.64 12.04 -4.01
C ALA A 111 21.81 11.99 -5.02
N VAL A 112 21.86 10.94 -5.84
CA VAL A 112 22.95 10.68 -6.81
C VAL A 112 22.41 10.55 -8.23
N ALA A 113 23.05 11.22 -9.19
CA ALA A 113 22.62 11.22 -10.58
C ALA A 113 22.83 9.85 -11.27
N GLY A 114 21.72 9.15 -11.51
CA GLY A 114 21.67 7.86 -12.20
C GLY A 114 20.98 6.74 -11.41
N VAL A 115 21.02 5.53 -11.98
CA VAL A 115 20.27 4.36 -11.48
C VAL A 115 20.94 3.77 -10.23
N VAL A 116 20.29 3.91 -9.07
CA VAL A 116 20.70 3.24 -7.83
C VAL A 116 20.21 1.80 -7.80
N LYS A 117 21.11 0.84 -7.53
CA LYS A 117 20.80 -0.58 -7.28
C LYS A 117 21.61 -1.08 -6.09
N ASN A 118 20.95 -1.77 -5.16
CA ASN A 118 21.58 -2.36 -3.96
C ASN A 118 22.44 -1.36 -3.15
N ASN A 119 21.95 -0.14 -2.96
CA ASN A 119 22.66 0.96 -2.29
C ASN A 119 23.98 1.40 -2.96
N ALA A 120 24.14 1.14 -4.26
CA ALA A 120 25.24 1.60 -5.09
C ALA A 120 24.72 2.29 -6.37
N CYS A 121 25.45 3.26 -6.88
CA CYS A 121 25.18 3.98 -8.12
C CYS A 121 26.42 4.01 -9.00
N GLN A 122 26.21 4.09 -10.31
CA GLN A 122 27.24 4.32 -11.31
C GLN A 122 26.87 5.63 -12.02
N LEU A 123 27.59 6.73 -11.75
CA LEU A 123 27.28 8.01 -12.36
C LEU A 123 27.37 7.91 -13.88
N THR A 124 26.31 8.30 -14.57
CA THR A 124 26.17 8.21 -16.04
C THR A 124 26.91 9.33 -16.78
N ASN A 125 26.98 10.52 -16.17
CA ASN A 125 27.34 11.77 -16.83
C ASN A 125 28.78 12.22 -16.52
N ARG A 126 29.78 11.33 -16.64
CA ARG A 126 31.22 11.65 -16.52
C ARG A 126 32.13 10.59 -17.16
N ASP A 127 33.17 11.02 -17.87
CA ASP A 127 34.14 10.12 -18.56
C ASP A 127 34.86 9.17 -17.60
N ALA A 128 35.24 9.68 -16.43
CA ALA A 128 35.60 8.87 -15.26
C ALA A 128 34.32 8.49 -14.51
N LEU A 129 33.66 7.42 -14.97
CA LEU A 129 32.41 6.88 -14.41
C LEU A 129 32.60 6.53 -12.91
N TRP A 130 32.25 7.46 -12.03
CA TRP A 130 32.33 7.25 -10.59
C TRP A 130 31.30 6.21 -10.13
N ARG A 131 31.78 5.09 -9.57
CA ARG A 131 30.94 4.21 -8.75
C ARG A 131 30.87 4.81 -7.34
N ILE A 132 29.66 5.06 -6.86
CA ILE A 132 29.39 5.42 -5.47
C ILE A 132 28.75 4.19 -4.84
N ASP A 133 29.31 3.69 -3.73
CA ASP A 133 28.84 2.47 -3.06
C ASP A 133 28.63 2.78 -1.58
N GLY A 134 27.38 2.68 -1.10
CA GLY A 134 27.01 3.12 0.24
C GLY A 134 27.71 2.35 1.37
N ALA A 135 28.12 1.10 1.12
CA ALA A 135 28.85 0.29 2.11
C ALA A 135 30.35 0.63 2.13
N ALA A 136 30.94 0.89 0.96
CA ALA A 136 32.31 1.40 0.88
C ALA A 136 32.44 2.80 1.49
N LEU A 137 31.43 3.66 1.25
CA LEU A 137 31.37 5.01 1.80
C LEU A 137 31.25 5.00 3.32
N ASP A 138 30.37 4.17 3.90
CA ASP A 138 30.22 4.00 5.35
C ASP A 138 31.55 3.58 6.01
N ALA A 139 32.24 2.60 5.42
CA ALA A 139 33.55 2.15 5.87
C ALA A 139 34.67 3.21 5.73
N ALA A 140 34.47 4.25 4.92
CA ALA A 140 35.37 5.40 4.78
C ALA A 140 35.07 6.55 5.75
N LEU A 141 33.93 6.53 6.46
CA LEU A 141 33.60 7.55 7.46
C LEU A 141 34.40 7.30 8.76
N PRO A 142 35.04 8.32 9.37
CA PRO A 142 35.91 8.16 10.55
C PRO A 142 35.33 7.42 11.76
N LYS A 143 33.99 7.36 11.88
CA LYS A 143 33.26 6.60 12.91
C LYS A 143 32.05 5.84 12.37
N GLY A 144 31.96 5.64 11.05
CA GLY A 144 30.75 5.16 10.37
C GLY A 144 29.57 6.12 10.46
N ALA A 145 28.42 5.68 9.96
CA ALA A 145 27.11 6.23 10.23
C ALA A 145 26.15 5.11 10.65
N ALA A 146 25.12 5.42 11.45
CA ALA A 146 24.12 4.40 11.80
C ALA A 146 23.27 3.94 10.59
N LYS A 147 23.23 4.75 9.51
CA LYS A 147 22.72 4.37 8.19
C LYS A 147 23.36 5.20 7.08
N VAL A 148 23.78 4.56 5.99
CA VAL A 148 24.09 5.23 4.70
C VAL A 148 23.08 4.78 3.64
N VAL A 149 22.46 5.72 2.94
CA VAL A 149 21.51 5.49 1.85
C VAL A 149 21.88 6.34 0.64
N LEU A 150 22.00 5.70 -0.51
CA LEU A 150 21.99 6.36 -1.81
C LEU A 150 20.57 6.29 -2.38
N VAL A 151 20.10 7.39 -2.96
CA VAL A 151 18.83 7.46 -3.69
C VAL A 151 19.05 8.14 -5.03
N ASN A 152 18.24 7.82 -6.04
CA ASN A 152 18.31 8.55 -7.31
C ASN A 152 18.01 10.05 -7.06
N ASP A 153 18.66 10.93 -7.81
CA ASP A 153 18.50 12.38 -7.70
C ASP A 153 17.07 12.87 -7.92
N PHE A 154 16.33 12.23 -8.83
CA PHE A 154 14.90 12.51 -9.04
C PHE A 154 13.96 11.83 -8.03
N LEU A 155 14.41 10.81 -7.29
CA LEU A 155 13.72 10.42 -6.04
C LEU A 155 13.82 11.54 -5.01
N GLY A 156 15.01 12.15 -4.90
CA GLY A 156 15.23 13.36 -4.09
C GLY A 156 14.35 14.52 -4.54
N ALA A 157 14.33 14.84 -5.84
CA ALA A 157 13.48 15.90 -6.39
C ALA A 157 11.98 15.64 -6.14
N GLY A 158 11.53 14.40 -6.34
CA GLY A 158 10.13 14.00 -6.12
C GLY A 158 9.68 14.20 -4.67
N TYR A 159 10.39 13.65 -3.68
CA TYR A 159 10.06 13.91 -2.27
C TYR A 159 10.30 15.37 -1.86
N GLY A 160 11.11 16.13 -2.60
CA GLY A 160 11.25 17.57 -2.44
C GLY A 160 9.94 18.33 -2.72
N LEU A 161 9.07 17.85 -3.61
CA LEU A 161 7.78 18.48 -3.90
C LEU A 161 6.89 18.59 -2.66
N LEU A 162 6.94 17.57 -1.78
CA LEU A 162 6.23 17.52 -0.49
C LEU A 162 6.72 18.56 0.54
N SER A 163 7.69 19.39 0.17
CA SER A 163 8.30 20.44 1.01
C SER A 163 8.24 21.84 0.41
N LEU A 164 7.49 22.02 -0.68
CA LEU A 164 7.31 23.32 -1.33
C LEU A 164 6.28 24.17 -0.57
N ASP A 165 6.68 25.39 -0.20
CA ASP A 165 5.75 26.47 0.12
C ASP A 165 5.14 27.01 -1.20
N PRO A 166 3.91 27.57 -1.22
CA PRO A 166 3.36 28.23 -2.40
C PRO A 166 4.27 29.30 -3.04
N ARG A 167 5.22 29.88 -2.30
CA ARG A 167 6.24 30.83 -2.80
C ARG A 167 7.42 30.18 -3.52
N ASP A 168 7.63 28.87 -3.33
CA ASP A 168 8.72 28.09 -3.93
C ASP A 168 8.39 27.62 -5.37
N SER A 169 7.24 28.03 -5.91
CA SER A 169 6.83 27.75 -7.30
C SER A 169 5.97 28.88 -7.88
N VAL A 170 5.72 28.81 -9.19
CA VAL A 170 4.82 29.70 -9.95
C VAL A 170 3.89 28.84 -10.80
N ASP A 171 2.58 29.01 -10.65
CA ASP A 171 1.60 28.35 -11.53
C ASP A 171 1.73 28.88 -12.98
N LEU A 172 1.86 27.94 -13.92
CA LEU A 172 1.86 28.19 -15.37
C LEU A 172 0.48 27.92 -15.98
N ALA A 173 -0.19 26.88 -15.47
CA ALA A 173 -1.59 26.57 -15.74
C ALA A 173 -2.32 26.36 -14.40
N PRO A 174 -3.32 27.20 -14.06
CA PRO A 174 -4.12 27.02 -12.85
C PRO A 174 -5.19 25.93 -13.08
N GLY A 175 -4.96 24.74 -12.53
CA GLY A 175 -5.94 23.65 -12.46
C GLY A 175 -6.44 23.42 -11.03
N ASP A 176 -7.63 22.82 -10.89
CA ASP A 176 -8.17 22.40 -9.59
C ASP A 176 -7.41 21.14 -9.11
N ALA A 177 -6.33 21.35 -8.36
CA ALA A 177 -5.48 20.28 -7.85
C ALA A 177 -6.28 19.30 -6.97
N ASP A 178 -6.31 18.03 -7.38
CA ASP A 178 -6.81 16.94 -6.55
C ASP A 178 -5.95 16.84 -5.28
N GLY A 179 -6.56 16.64 -4.12
CA GLY A 179 -5.86 16.81 -2.83
C GLY A 179 -4.81 15.73 -2.57
N ASP A 180 -5.18 14.49 -2.85
CA ASP A 180 -4.37 13.28 -2.65
C ASP A 180 -4.21 12.50 -3.97
N GLY A 181 -4.20 13.21 -5.10
CA GLY A 181 -4.02 12.63 -6.45
C GLY A 181 -2.55 12.38 -6.80
N PRO A 182 -2.22 11.87 -8.00
CA PRO A 182 -0.83 11.70 -8.41
C PRO A 182 -0.15 13.06 -8.70
N MET A 183 1.17 13.10 -8.56
CA MET A 183 2.01 14.23 -9.00
C MET A 183 3.09 13.75 -9.98
N ALA A 184 3.69 14.67 -10.73
CA ALA A 184 4.90 14.39 -11.51
C ALA A 184 5.84 15.59 -11.57
N CYS A 185 7.14 15.34 -11.78
CA CYS A 185 8.14 16.38 -11.99
C CYS A 185 9.12 16.00 -13.11
N LEU A 186 9.34 16.92 -14.04
CA LEU A 186 10.39 16.85 -15.08
C LEU A 186 11.42 17.93 -14.79
N GLY A 187 12.72 17.60 -14.89
CA GLY A 187 13.78 18.55 -14.57
C GLY A 187 14.88 18.63 -15.62
N ALA A 188 14.93 19.75 -16.34
CA ALA A 188 15.98 20.04 -17.31
C ALA A 188 17.22 20.64 -16.61
N GLY A 189 18.19 19.78 -16.29
CA GLY A 189 19.46 20.14 -15.66
C GLY A 189 20.64 19.83 -16.58
N THR A 190 21.67 19.16 -16.06
CA THR A 190 22.75 18.58 -16.89
C THR A 190 22.24 17.43 -17.78
N GLY A 191 21.18 16.75 -17.35
CA GLY A 191 20.38 15.81 -18.14
C GLY A 191 18.90 16.16 -18.07
N LEU A 192 18.03 15.22 -18.46
CA LEU A 192 16.58 15.29 -18.24
C LEU A 192 16.15 14.10 -17.36
N GLY A 193 15.93 14.38 -16.07
CA GLY A 193 15.36 13.42 -15.14
C GLY A 193 13.86 13.64 -14.94
N GLU A 194 13.15 12.57 -14.62
CA GLU A 194 11.69 12.58 -14.51
C GLU A 194 11.22 11.65 -13.38
N VAL A 195 10.23 12.08 -12.60
CA VAL A 195 9.65 11.32 -11.47
C VAL A 195 8.13 11.49 -11.46
N TYR A 196 7.40 10.41 -11.15
CA TYR A 196 5.99 10.49 -10.77
C TYR A 196 5.80 10.02 -9.33
N LEU A 197 4.76 10.51 -8.66
CA LEU A 197 4.44 10.17 -7.28
C LEU A 197 3.00 9.67 -7.20
N THR A 198 2.80 8.59 -6.46
CA THR A 198 1.48 8.00 -6.20
C THR A 198 1.13 8.14 -4.72
N PRO A 199 -0.10 8.51 -4.36
CA PRO A 199 -0.55 8.57 -2.97
C PRO A 199 -0.52 7.18 -2.32
N ASN A 200 -0.22 7.12 -1.02
CA ASN A 200 -0.22 5.90 -0.23
C ASN A 200 -1.62 5.67 0.35
N LEU A 201 -2.29 4.60 -0.06
CA LEU A 201 -3.68 4.22 0.30
C LEU A 201 -3.88 3.79 1.79
N GLY A 202 -3.13 4.37 2.72
CA GLY A 202 -3.17 4.07 4.15
C GLY A 202 -2.39 5.03 5.06
N ALA A 203 -1.99 6.21 4.56
CA ALA A 203 -1.27 7.26 5.31
C ALA A 203 0.08 6.88 5.98
N GLU A 204 0.59 5.66 5.79
CA GLU A 204 1.95 5.28 6.20
C GLU A 204 3.02 5.82 5.24
N GLY A 205 4.24 6.02 5.74
CA GLY A 205 5.35 6.58 4.96
C GLY A 205 5.28 8.10 4.86
N LEU A 206 5.64 8.67 3.70
CA LEU A 206 5.66 10.11 3.41
C LEU A 206 4.34 10.61 2.78
N GLY A 207 3.22 9.92 3.02
CA GLY A 207 1.94 10.15 2.33
C GLY A 207 1.94 9.74 0.84
N TYR A 208 3.09 9.82 0.18
CA TYR A 208 3.33 9.43 -1.20
C TYR A 208 4.47 8.40 -1.32
N THR A 209 4.47 7.68 -2.44
CA THR A 209 5.60 6.89 -2.95
C THR A 209 6.08 7.53 -4.25
N ALA A 210 7.35 7.91 -4.31
CA ALA A 210 7.98 8.48 -5.50
C ALA A 210 8.66 7.41 -6.36
N TRP A 211 8.47 7.52 -7.68
CA TRP A 211 8.93 6.59 -8.70
C TRP A 211 9.83 7.31 -9.71
N PRO A 212 11.16 7.31 -9.52
CA PRO A 212 12.11 7.94 -10.43
C PRO A 212 12.21 7.12 -11.71
N THR A 213 12.35 7.80 -12.85
CA THR A 213 12.39 7.17 -14.16
C THR A 213 13.51 7.73 -15.02
N GLU A 214 14.07 6.88 -15.88
CA GLU A 214 15.04 7.27 -16.91
C GLU A 214 14.30 7.86 -18.14
N GLY A 215 13.28 8.68 -17.91
CA GLY A 215 12.33 9.16 -18.92
C GLY A 215 12.99 9.95 -20.05
N GLY A 216 13.95 10.83 -19.73
CA GLY A 216 14.72 11.58 -20.73
C GLY A 216 15.54 10.72 -21.70
N HIS A 217 15.69 9.41 -21.43
CA HIS A 217 16.31 8.45 -22.34
C HIS A 217 15.32 7.76 -23.32
N VAL A 218 14.02 8.11 -23.34
CA VAL A 218 13.09 7.73 -24.44
C VAL A 218 13.45 8.45 -25.75
N ASP A 219 13.03 7.89 -26.88
CA ASP A 219 13.38 8.42 -28.21
C ASP A 219 12.65 9.75 -28.53
N LEU A 220 13.37 10.67 -29.17
CA LEU A 220 12.85 11.99 -29.57
C LEU A 220 11.86 11.88 -30.73
N ALA A 221 10.61 12.27 -30.48
CA ALA A 221 9.54 12.36 -31.48
C ALA A 221 9.34 13.82 -31.96
N PRO A 222 9.76 14.17 -33.19
CA PRO A 222 9.57 15.51 -33.74
C PRO A 222 8.13 15.72 -34.25
N ARG A 223 7.65 16.95 -34.17
CA ARG A 223 6.27 17.35 -34.57
C ARG A 223 6.22 18.20 -35.83
N ASP A 224 7.28 18.95 -36.13
CA ASP A 224 7.41 19.79 -37.32
C ASP A 224 8.70 19.49 -38.10
N ASP A 225 8.84 20.10 -39.27
CA ASP A 225 9.98 19.88 -40.16
C ASP A 225 11.30 20.41 -39.58
N GLU A 226 11.32 21.44 -38.72
CA GLU A 226 12.55 21.94 -38.08
C GLU A 226 12.99 21.02 -36.93
N GLU A 227 12.04 20.46 -36.16
CA GLU A 227 12.31 19.38 -35.19
C GLU A 227 12.78 18.08 -35.89
N ALA A 228 12.25 17.76 -37.08
CA ALA A 228 12.67 16.59 -37.86
C ALA A 228 14.08 16.76 -38.46
N ASP A 229 14.41 17.95 -38.96
CA ASP A 229 15.74 18.30 -39.47
C ASP A 229 16.77 18.32 -38.32
N LEU A 230 16.37 18.77 -37.12
CA LEU A 230 17.14 18.68 -35.88
C LEU A 230 17.41 17.22 -35.49
N LEU A 231 16.39 16.34 -35.53
CA LEU A 231 16.57 14.91 -35.29
C LEU A 231 17.55 14.28 -36.28
N ALA A 232 17.48 14.63 -37.57
CA ALA A 232 18.40 14.15 -38.59
C ALA A 232 19.84 14.64 -38.36
N TRP A 233 20.01 15.89 -37.95
CA TRP A 233 21.30 16.48 -37.60
C TRP A 233 21.91 15.85 -36.34
N LEU A 234 21.11 15.65 -35.29
CA LEU A 234 21.53 14.97 -34.04
C LEU A 234 21.99 13.53 -34.33
N LYS A 235 21.27 12.81 -35.21
CA LYS A 235 21.70 11.49 -35.71
C LYS A 235 23.06 11.57 -36.38
N ALA A 236 23.25 12.50 -37.31
CA ALA A 236 24.48 12.63 -38.08
C ALA A 236 25.70 13.10 -37.25
N ARG A 237 25.50 13.98 -36.26
CA ARG A 237 26.58 14.69 -35.55
C ARG A 237 26.82 14.25 -34.11
N VAL A 238 25.78 13.83 -33.38
CA VAL A 238 25.85 13.57 -31.93
C VAL A 238 25.79 12.07 -31.60
N THR A 239 25.05 11.26 -32.38
CA THR A 239 24.84 9.83 -32.06
C THR A 239 25.38 8.85 -33.10
N GLY A 240 26.11 9.33 -34.12
CA GLY A 240 26.78 8.48 -35.12
C GLY A 240 25.82 7.62 -35.96
N GLY A 241 24.61 8.10 -36.19
CA GLY A 241 23.50 7.39 -36.84
C GLY A 241 22.60 6.61 -35.87
N GLY A 242 22.93 6.55 -34.57
CA GLY A 242 22.13 5.88 -33.55
C GLY A 242 20.86 6.62 -33.15
N ARG A 243 20.08 6.04 -32.22
CA ARG A 243 18.88 6.68 -31.66
C ARG A 243 19.23 7.99 -30.94
N VAL A 244 18.29 8.92 -30.91
CA VAL A 244 18.42 10.23 -30.24
C VAL A 244 17.32 10.30 -29.20
N SER A 245 17.67 10.58 -27.95
CA SER A 245 16.71 10.67 -26.84
C SER A 245 16.25 12.10 -26.56
N VAL A 246 15.13 12.27 -25.86
CA VAL A 246 14.57 13.59 -25.51
C VAL A 246 15.57 14.44 -24.71
N GLU A 247 16.36 13.85 -23.81
CA GLU A 247 17.45 14.54 -23.11
C GLU A 247 18.44 15.26 -24.05
N ARG A 248 18.68 14.74 -25.26
CA ARG A 248 19.62 15.35 -26.22
C ARG A 248 19.15 16.69 -26.78
N VAL A 249 17.93 17.12 -26.45
CA VAL A 249 17.38 18.45 -26.72
C VAL A 249 16.85 19.15 -25.47
N CYS A 250 16.28 18.42 -24.51
CA CYS A 250 15.63 18.95 -23.30
C CYS A 250 16.54 18.97 -22.06
N SER A 251 17.82 19.29 -22.22
CA SER A 251 18.81 19.45 -21.13
C SER A 251 19.75 20.62 -21.40
N GLY A 252 20.64 20.97 -20.47
CA GLY A 252 21.68 21.99 -20.68
C GLY A 252 22.55 21.72 -21.92
N PRO A 253 23.17 20.53 -22.06
CA PRO A 253 23.84 20.12 -23.30
C PRO A 253 22.87 20.05 -24.50
N GLY A 254 21.60 19.71 -24.26
CA GLY A 254 20.56 19.74 -25.29
C GLY A 254 20.33 21.11 -25.92
N VAL A 255 20.24 22.17 -25.11
CA VAL A 255 20.17 23.57 -25.57
C VAL A 255 21.36 23.93 -26.44
N ALA A 256 22.57 23.48 -26.08
CA ALA A 256 23.77 23.69 -26.88
C ALA A 256 23.71 22.96 -28.24
N HIS A 257 23.22 21.72 -28.29
CA HIS A 257 22.98 21.03 -29.57
C HIS A 257 21.96 21.77 -30.46
N VAL A 258 20.85 22.25 -29.89
CA VAL A 258 19.83 23.01 -30.62
C VAL A 258 20.40 24.32 -31.17
N TYR A 259 21.19 25.04 -30.36
CA TYR A 259 21.91 26.22 -30.82
C TYR A 259 22.88 25.92 -31.95
N ALA A 260 23.70 24.86 -31.85
CA ALA A 260 24.64 24.46 -32.89
C ALA A 260 23.95 24.07 -34.22
N PHE A 261 22.84 23.32 -34.14
CA PHE A 261 21.99 22.98 -35.29
C PHE A 261 21.49 24.23 -36.04
N LEU A 262 21.07 25.26 -35.30
CA LEU A 262 20.61 26.54 -35.86
C LEU A 262 21.77 27.40 -36.37
N ALA A 263 22.91 27.45 -35.66
CA ALA A 263 24.08 28.25 -36.03
C ALA A 263 24.78 27.75 -37.31
N GLU A 264 24.63 26.47 -37.68
CA GLU A 264 25.04 25.96 -38.99
C GLU A 264 24.10 26.38 -40.14
N ARG A 265 22.88 26.84 -39.84
CA ARG A 265 21.83 27.18 -40.82
C ARG A 265 21.48 28.68 -40.88
N ARG A 266 21.81 29.43 -39.83
CA ARG A 266 21.46 30.84 -39.62
C ARG A 266 22.71 31.59 -39.17
N ALA A 267 22.88 32.83 -39.63
CA ALA A 267 24.02 33.65 -39.22
C ALA A 267 23.92 34.02 -37.73
N ALA A 268 24.70 33.33 -36.88
CA ALA A 268 24.88 33.70 -35.48
C ALA A 268 25.87 34.87 -35.35
N ASP A 269 25.71 35.68 -34.31
CA ASP A 269 26.70 36.71 -33.97
C ASP A 269 28.05 36.07 -33.58
N PRO A 270 29.19 36.46 -34.18
CA PRO A 270 30.48 35.84 -33.89
C PRO A 270 30.98 36.01 -32.45
N GLY A 271 30.58 37.09 -31.77
CA GLY A 271 30.92 37.33 -30.36
C GLY A 271 30.15 36.37 -29.44
N VAL A 272 28.83 36.32 -29.61
CA VAL A 272 27.98 35.37 -28.86
C VAL A 272 28.34 33.92 -29.18
N ALA A 273 28.71 33.59 -30.41
CA ALA A 273 29.18 32.25 -30.77
C ALA A 273 30.48 31.87 -30.02
N ALA A 274 31.39 32.83 -29.80
CA ALA A 274 32.59 32.61 -28.99
C ALA A 274 32.26 32.44 -27.49
N GLU A 275 31.39 33.30 -26.93
CA GLU A 275 30.90 33.17 -25.55
C GLU A 275 30.26 31.80 -25.28
N VAL A 276 29.42 31.33 -26.21
CA VAL A 276 28.75 30.03 -26.11
C VAL A 276 29.75 28.89 -26.22
N ALA A 277 30.71 28.93 -27.15
CA ALA A 277 31.73 27.90 -27.30
C ALA A 277 32.65 27.77 -26.07
N GLU A 278 33.06 28.89 -25.46
CA GLU A 278 33.85 28.88 -24.22
C GLU A 278 33.04 28.32 -23.04
N ALA A 279 31.77 28.70 -22.91
CA ALA A 279 30.91 28.21 -21.83
C ALA A 279 30.51 26.74 -22.00
N ASP A 280 30.29 26.26 -23.23
CA ASP A 280 29.89 24.87 -23.48
C ASP A 280 31.04 23.88 -23.24
N ALA A 281 32.29 24.29 -23.46
CA ALA A 281 33.48 23.52 -23.08
C ALA A 281 33.58 23.20 -21.57
N VAL A 282 32.80 23.88 -20.72
CA VAL A 282 32.65 23.59 -19.28
C VAL A 282 31.20 23.26 -18.89
N GLY A 283 30.36 22.87 -19.86
CA GLY A 283 28.97 22.44 -19.64
C GLY A 283 28.00 23.56 -19.22
N GLN A 284 28.31 24.82 -19.55
CA GLN A 284 27.51 26.01 -19.21
C GLN A 284 26.90 26.71 -20.44
N GLY A 285 27.00 26.15 -21.65
CA GLY A 285 26.51 26.76 -22.89
C GLY A 285 25.07 27.27 -22.79
N ALA A 286 24.16 26.46 -22.23
CA ALA A 286 22.76 26.83 -21.98
C ALA A 286 22.56 28.12 -21.18
N ARG A 287 23.46 28.45 -20.24
CA ARG A 287 23.38 29.68 -19.43
C ARG A 287 23.70 30.92 -20.25
N VAL A 288 24.67 30.83 -21.15
CA VAL A 288 25.02 31.91 -22.08
C VAL A 288 23.95 32.06 -23.15
N ILE A 289 23.45 30.95 -23.70
CA ILE A 289 22.36 30.93 -24.69
C ILE A 289 21.09 31.55 -24.09
N GLY A 290 20.70 31.17 -22.86
CA GLY A 290 19.57 31.75 -22.14
C GLY A 290 19.71 33.24 -21.87
N ALA A 291 20.88 33.68 -21.38
CA ALA A 291 21.16 35.11 -21.15
C ALA A 291 21.13 35.93 -22.46
N ALA A 292 21.85 35.49 -23.50
CA ALA A 292 21.86 36.17 -24.79
C ALA A 292 20.49 36.21 -25.48
N ALA A 293 19.62 35.21 -25.23
CA ALA A 293 18.24 35.19 -25.66
C ALA A 293 17.34 36.17 -24.88
N ALA A 294 17.53 36.30 -23.56
CA ALA A 294 16.74 37.21 -22.72
C ALA A 294 17.17 38.68 -22.89
N GLU A 295 18.46 38.92 -23.12
CA GLU A 295 19.06 40.24 -23.36
C GLU A 295 18.86 40.73 -24.82
N GLY A 296 18.28 39.89 -25.69
CA GLY A 296 18.05 40.23 -27.10
C GLY A 296 19.32 40.35 -27.95
N ARG A 297 20.42 39.73 -27.53
CA ARG A 297 21.73 39.80 -28.22
C ARG A 297 21.86 38.87 -29.42
N CYS A 298 21.06 37.80 -29.52
CA CYS A 298 21.20 36.81 -30.59
C CYS A 298 19.90 36.06 -30.90
N ASP A 299 19.37 36.25 -32.11
CA ASP A 299 18.15 35.58 -32.60
C ASP A 299 18.31 34.04 -32.64
N VAL A 300 19.52 33.55 -32.90
CA VAL A 300 19.84 32.11 -32.90
C VAL A 300 19.71 31.54 -31.48
N CYS A 301 20.14 32.29 -30.45
CA CYS A 301 19.91 31.92 -29.05
C CYS A 301 18.43 31.98 -28.69
N ALA A 302 17.70 33.02 -29.14
CA ALA A 302 16.27 33.14 -28.90
C ALA A 302 15.49 31.94 -29.45
N ARG A 303 15.69 31.60 -30.73
CA ARG A 303 15.04 30.43 -31.36
C ARG A 303 15.50 29.11 -30.74
N ALA A 304 16.75 28.99 -30.30
CA ALA A 304 17.22 27.78 -29.60
C ALA A 304 16.47 27.54 -28.29
N MET A 305 16.28 28.60 -27.48
CA MET A 305 15.50 28.52 -26.25
C MET A 305 14.01 28.26 -26.50
N ASP A 306 13.45 28.82 -27.58
CA ASP A 306 12.05 28.57 -27.96
C ASP A 306 11.83 27.10 -28.39
N ILE A 307 12.74 26.53 -29.18
CA ILE A 307 12.71 25.11 -29.57
C ILE A 307 12.89 24.21 -28.34
N PHE A 308 13.85 24.50 -27.46
CA PHE A 308 14.03 23.77 -26.19
C PHE A 308 12.73 23.74 -25.36
N ALA A 309 12.08 24.90 -25.20
CA ALA A 309 10.85 25.01 -24.42
C ALA A 309 9.68 24.28 -25.08
N SER A 310 9.58 24.35 -26.42
CA SER A 310 8.59 23.64 -27.22
C SER A 310 8.75 22.11 -27.09
N LEU A 311 9.99 21.60 -27.16
CA LEU A 311 10.29 20.19 -26.99
C LEU A 311 10.08 19.70 -25.54
N LEU A 312 10.39 20.53 -24.55
CA LEU A 312 10.11 20.23 -23.13
C LEU A 312 8.60 20.24 -22.86
N GLY A 313 7.83 21.13 -23.49
CA GLY A 313 6.36 21.14 -23.44
C GLY A 313 5.77 19.89 -24.11
N ASN A 314 6.38 19.41 -25.19
CA ASN A 314 6.00 18.15 -25.82
C ASN A 314 6.12 16.98 -24.81
N GLU A 315 7.28 16.83 -24.16
CA GLU A 315 7.44 15.72 -23.21
C GLU A 315 6.64 15.91 -21.91
N ALA A 316 6.48 17.14 -21.41
CA ALA A 316 5.62 17.43 -20.26
C ALA A 316 4.15 17.02 -20.51
N GLY A 317 3.59 17.27 -21.70
CA GLY A 317 2.25 16.82 -22.04
C GLY A 317 2.16 15.32 -22.33
N ASN A 318 3.26 14.69 -22.76
CA ASN A 318 3.34 13.23 -22.86
C ASN A 318 3.35 12.59 -21.45
N ALA A 319 4.14 13.13 -20.52
CA ALA A 319 4.17 12.74 -19.12
C ALA A 319 2.80 12.91 -18.44
N ALA A 320 2.10 14.03 -18.68
CA ALA A 320 0.74 14.24 -18.18
C ALA A 320 -0.23 13.15 -18.66
N LEU A 321 -0.22 12.80 -19.95
CA LEU A 321 -1.04 11.71 -20.52
C LEU A 321 -0.61 10.31 -20.05
N LYS A 322 0.66 10.10 -19.68
CA LYS A 322 1.18 8.81 -19.17
C LYS A 322 0.85 8.58 -17.69
N TRP A 323 0.87 9.63 -16.88
CA TRP A 323 0.88 9.52 -15.40
C TRP A 323 -0.34 10.13 -14.71
N ASN A 324 -1.16 10.93 -15.40
CA ASN A 324 -2.34 11.61 -14.85
C ASN A 324 -2.06 12.35 -13.51
N PRO A 325 -1.14 13.33 -13.49
CA PRO A 325 -0.72 14.03 -12.26
C PRO A 325 -1.75 15.08 -11.80
N THR A 326 -2.93 14.64 -11.32
CA THR A 326 -4.06 15.53 -10.95
C THR A 326 -3.77 16.49 -9.79
N SER A 327 -2.76 16.24 -8.97
CA SER A 327 -2.29 17.18 -7.92
C SER A 327 -1.25 18.19 -8.42
N GLY A 328 -0.63 17.92 -9.58
CA GLY A 328 0.22 18.86 -10.28
C GLY A 328 1.39 18.23 -11.04
N LEU A 329 1.68 18.82 -12.21
CA LEU A 329 2.89 18.62 -12.99
C LEU A 329 3.89 19.75 -12.71
N PHE A 330 5.06 19.39 -12.19
CA PHE A 330 6.09 20.34 -11.77
C PHE A 330 7.27 20.37 -12.78
N LEU A 331 7.80 21.56 -13.03
CA LEU A 331 9.02 21.78 -13.80
C LEU A 331 10.14 22.22 -12.87
N ALA A 332 11.30 21.58 -12.98
CA ALA A 332 12.48 21.85 -12.16
C ALA A 332 13.76 21.85 -13.01
N GLY A 333 14.93 21.85 -12.35
CA GLY A 333 16.23 21.74 -13.01
C GLY A 333 16.78 23.08 -13.50
N GLY A 334 18.11 23.15 -13.60
CA GLY A 334 18.87 24.40 -13.76
C GLY A 334 18.50 25.27 -14.96
N VAL A 335 17.98 24.69 -16.05
CA VAL A 335 17.57 25.46 -17.24
C VAL A 335 16.17 26.07 -17.05
N CYS A 336 15.24 25.37 -16.41
CA CYS A 336 13.89 25.88 -16.14
C CYS A 336 13.90 26.99 -15.08
N VAL A 337 14.71 26.83 -14.02
CA VAL A 337 14.76 27.75 -12.86
C VAL A 337 15.67 28.97 -13.05
N ASP A 338 16.18 29.21 -14.26
CA ASP A 338 16.90 30.43 -14.60
C ASP A 338 15.91 31.58 -14.87
N GLU A 339 16.10 32.73 -14.23
CA GLU A 339 15.14 33.84 -14.32
C GLU A 339 15.07 34.43 -15.74
N ASN A 340 16.15 34.32 -16.53
CA ASN A 340 16.19 34.68 -17.95
C ASN A 340 15.16 33.89 -18.78
N ASN A 341 14.90 32.65 -18.37
CA ASN A 341 14.09 31.69 -19.13
C ASN A 341 12.60 31.77 -18.79
N ARG A 342 12.18 32.58 -17.79
CA ARG A 342 10.75 32.74 -17.41
C ARG A 342 9.84 33.16 -18.58
N ARG A 343 10.36 33.79 -19.63
CA ARG A 343 9.59 34.14 -20.84
C ARG A 343 9.04 32.92 -21.59
N LEU A 344 9.68 31.76 -21.46
CA LEU A 344 9.37 30.53 -22.20
C LEU A 344 8.15 29.79 -21.63
N PHE A 345 7.87 30.00 -20.34
CA PHE A 345 6.93 29.25 -19.52
C PHE A 345 5.60 29.99 -19.27
N ARG A 346 5.40 31.14 -19.92
CA ARG A 346 4.10 31.86 -19.89
C ARG A 346 3.00 31.01 -20.54
N ASP A 347 1.74 31.35 -20.25
CA ASP A 347 0.56 30.72 -20.85
C ASP A 347 0.52 30.86 -22.39
N ASP A 348 1.02 31.98 -22.92
CA ASP A 348 1.24 32.25 -24.35
C ASP A 348 2.61 31.78 -24.87
N GLY A 349 3.41 31.13 -24.02
CA GLY A 349 4.79 30.74 -24.28
C GLY A 349 4.93 29.42 -25.06
N PRO A 350 6.12 29.19 -25.68
CA PRO A 350 6.39 27.99 -26.48
C PRO A 350 6.21 26.68 -25.67
N PHE A 351 6.49 26.70 -24.36
CA PHE A 351 6.24 25.53 -23.51
C PHE A 351 4.73 25.20 -23.42
N MET A 352 3.89 26.18 -23.05
CA MET A 352 2.45 25.92 -22.84
C MET A 352 1.71 25.63 -24.14
N ALA A 353 2.10 26.26 -25.25
CA ALA A 353 1.60 25.91 -26.58
C ALA A 353 1.91 24.44 -26.94
N ALA A 354 3.14 23.98 -26.70
CA ALA A 354 3.54 22.60 -26.99
C ALA A 354 3.04 21.57 -25.95
N TYR A 355 2.74 22.00 -24.72
CA TYR A 355 2.07 21.19 -23.70
C TYR A 355 0.63 20.87 -24.13
N ARG A 356 -0.16 21.89 -24.50
CA ARG A 356 -1.58 21.73 -24.84
C ARG A 356 -1.85 21.06 -26.19
N ASP A 357 -0.88 20.95 -27.10
CA ASP A 357 -1.07 20.40 -28.45
C ASP A 357 -1.23 18.85 -28.48
N ARG A 358 -2.37 18.34 -28.00
CA ARG A 358 -2.73 16.90 -28.02
C ARG A 358 -4.08 16.65 -28.71
N GLY A 359 -4.52 17.58 -29.56
CA GLY A 359 -5.75 17.48 -30.35
C GLY A 359 -7.00 17.23 -29.49
N ARG A 360 -7.67 16.09 -29.70
CA ARG A 360 -8.95 15.80 -29.03
C ARG A 360 -8.86 15.62 -27.51
N VAL A 361 -7.66 15.45 -26.94
CA VAL A 361 -7.45 15.31 -25.49
C VAL A 361 -6.81 16.55 -24.85
N SER A 362 -6.63 17.64 -25.60
CA SER A 362 -6.14 18.92 -25.05
C SER A 362 -6.90 19.41 -23.82
N PRO A 363 -8.26 19.35 -23.74
CA PRO A 363 -8.99 19.86 -22.57
C PRO A 363 -8.67 19.12 -21.26
N PHE A 364 -8.27 17.84 -21.32
CA PHE A 364 -7.85 17.09 -20.13
C PHE A 364 -6.52 17.60 -19.55
N LEU A 365 -5.70 18.29 -20.36
CA LEU A 365 -4.46 18.91 -19.88
C LEU A 365 -4.68 20.28 -19.22
N ASP A 366 -5.83 20.91 -19.46
CA ASP A 366 -6.20 22.19 -18.80
C ASP A 366 -6.71 21.96 -17.36
N ASP A 367 -7.24 20.77 -17.05
CA ASP A 367 -7.60 20.36 -15.68
C ASP A 367 -6.35 20.10 -14.79
N ILE A 368 -5.19 19.81 -15.40
CA ILE A 368 -3.95 19.46 -14.68
C ILE A 368 -3.18 20.74 -14.29
N PRO A 369 -2.93 20.99 -12.99
CA PRO A 369 -2.11 22.13 -12.57
C PRO A 369 -0.67 21.98 -13.08
N VAL A 370 -0.11 23.00 -13.74
CA VAL A 370 1.29 23.00 -14.17
C VAL A 370 2.05 24.09 -13.42
N ARG A 371 3.17 23.75 -12.77
CA ARG A 371 3.95 24.67 -11.92
C ARG A 371 5.44 24.68 -12.26
N LEU A 372 6.05 25.86 -12.31
CA LEU A 372 7.50 26.01 -12.35
C LEU A 372 8.03 26.18 -10.93
N VAL A 373 8.82 25.22 -10.45
CA VAL A 373 9.55 25.35 -9.17
C VAL A 373 10.59 26.46 -9.32
N THR A 374 10.64 27.41 -8.41
CA THR A 374 11.61 28.53 -8.45
C THR A 374 12.86 28.23 -7.61
N GLU A 375 12.72 27.35 -6.62
CA GLU A 375 13.78 26.95 -5.71
C GLU A 375 14.80 25.99 -6.34
N LYS A 376 16.05 26.05 -5.86
CA LYS A 376 17.24 25.40 -6.44
C LYS A 376 17.86 24.35 -5.51
N ASP A 377 17.18 23.94 -4.44
CA ASP A 377 17.62 22.89 -3.50
C ASP A 377 16.65 21.71 -3.36
N LEU A 378 15.66 21.58 -4.26
CA LEU A 378 14.60 20.54 -4.23
C LEU A 378 15.10 19.12 -3.93
N GLY A 379 16.19 18.69 -4.57
CA GLY A 379 16.80 17.37 -4.34
C GLY A 379 17.40 17.20 -2.92
N LEU A 380 17.97 18.27 -2.36
CA LEU A 380 18.44 18.30 -0.97
C LEU A 380 17.26 18.30 0.02
N ARG A 381 16.18 19.04 -0.26
CA ARG A 381 14.97 19.03 0.59
C ARG A 381 14.38 17.62 0.70
N GLY A 382 14.20 16.92 -0.42
CA GLY A 382 13.68 15.55 -0.41
C GLY A 382 14.65 14.51 0.17
N ALA A 383 15.96 14.64 -0.06
CA ALA A 383 16.97 13.80 0.59
C ALA A 383 17.02 14.03 2.11
N LYS A 384 16.78 15.26 2.59
CA LYS A 384 16.60 15.58 4.02
C LYS A 384 15.32 14.94 4.56
N LEU A 385 14.19 15.09 3.88
CA LEU A 385 12.91 14.51 4.28
C LEU A 385 12.98 12.97 4.41
N LEU A 386 13.66 12.30 3.47
CA LEU A 386 13.98 10.87 3.53
C LEU A 386 14.88 10.51 4.73
N ALA A 387 15.95 11.28 4.98
CA ALA A 387 16.82 11.03 6.13
C ALA A 387 16.07 11.17 7.47
N THR A 388 15.18 12.17 7.58
CA THR A 388 14.35 12.39 8.77
C THR A 388 13.32 11.27 8.95
N SER A 389 12.68 10.76 7.88
CA SER A 389 11.71 9.66 7.99
C SER A 389 12.37 8.30 8.31
N ILE A 390 13.60 8.07 7.83
CA ILE A 390 14.45 6.95 8.26
C ILE A 390 14.78 7.06 9.75
N LEU A 391 15.21 8.23 10.22
CA LEU A 391 15.57 8.46 11.63
C LEU A 391 14.35 8.33 12.57
N ALA A 392 13.19 8.88 12.18
CA ALA A 392 11.94 8.71 12.91
C ALA A 392 11.50 7.25 12.99
N SER A 393 11.64 6.50 11.88
CA SER A 393 11.34 5.07 11.85
C SER A 393 12.26 4.23 12.72
N ALA A 394 13.54 4.61 12.86
CA ALA A 394 14.47 3.97 13.79
C ALA A 394 14.21 4.34 15.28
N ASN A 395 13.63 5.51 15.55
CA ASN A 395 13.33 5.99 16.91
C ASN A 395 11.98 5.48 17.46
N ARG A 396 11.06 5.02 16.61
CA ARG A 396 9.83 4.33 17.05
C ARG A 396 10.19 3.04 17.77
N LYS A 397 9.87 2.93 19.07
CA LYS A 397 9.90 1.63 19.77
C LYS A 397 9.00 0.65 19.01
N ALA A 398 9.58 -0.46 18.55
CA ALA A 398 8.79 -1.51 17.93
C ALA A 398 7.74 -2.03 18.94
N PRO A 399 6.47 -2.22 18.53
CA PRO A 399 5.55 -3.07 19.28
C PRO A 399 6.13 -4.49 19.34
N SER A 400 5.82 -5.23 20.41
CA SER A 400 6.35 -6.58 20.63
C SER A 400 5.66 -7.62 19.73
N ALA A 401 5.91 -7.54 18.43
CA ALA A 401 5.47 -8.52 17.43
C ALA A 401 6.71 -9.16 16.78
N ALA A 402 6.73 -10.48 16.68
CA ALA A 402 7.88 -11.23 16.19
C ALA A 402 7.99 -11.15 14.65
N LEU A 403 8.90 -10.32 14.15
CA LEU A 403 9.31 -10.36 12.74
C LEU A 403 10.09 -11.67 12.46
N PRO A 404 9.64 -12.53 11.53
CA PRO A 404 10.40 -13.72 11.16
C PRO A 404 11.69 -13.32 10.43
N ARG A 405 12.79 -14.04 10.70
CA ARG A 405 14.09 -13.80 10.08
C ARG A 405 14.04 -14.06 8.57
N ALA A 406 14.27 -13.03 7.77
CA ALA A 406 14.55 -13.17 6.35
C ALA A 406 16.04 -13.50 6.11
N THR A 407 16.32 -14.67 5.51
CA THR A 407 17.58 -14.89 4.78
C THR A 407 17.48 -15.99 3.72
N THR A 408 17.63 -15.57 2.44
CA THR A 408 18.33 -16.25 1.33
C THR A 408 18.06 -17.73 1.00
N TRP A 409 17.75 -17.97 -0.28
CA TRP A 409 17.98 -19.26 -0.95
C TRP A 409 19.48 -19.63 -0.99
N ALA A 410 19.91 -20.69 -0.27
CA ALA A 410 20.94 -21.66 -0.71
C ALA A 410 21.12 -22.86 0.25
N ALA A 411 21.03 -24.08 -0.31
CA ALA A 411 21.71 -25.33 0.11
C ALA A 411 21.83 -25.79 1.61
N ARG A 412 20.86 -26.61 2.03
CA ARG A 412 21.00 -27.88 2.83
C ARG A 412 21.76 -27.95 4.20
N ARG A 413 20.94 -28.18 5.25
CA ARG A 413 21.06 -29.26 6.30
C ARG A 413 22.04 -29.04 7.51
N PRO A 414 21.86 -29.74 8.68
CA PRO A 414 21.32 -29.05 9.89
C PRO A 414 22.02 -29.34 11.25
N GLY A 415 21.62 -28.66 12.35
CA GLY A 415 21.96 -29.08 13.74
C GLY A 415 21.53 -28.20 14.95
N ALA A 416 20.76 -28.81 15.88
CA ALA A 416 20.80 -28.73 17.38
C ALA A 416 20.60 -27.42 18.23
N LEU A 417 19.46 -27.39 18.98
CA LEU A 417 19.26 -27.20 20.45
C LEU A 417 19.57 -25.87 21.23
N ALA A 418 18.87 -25.69 22.38
CA ALA A 418 18.87 -24.54 23.34
C ALA A 418 19.60 -24.89 24.70
N PRO A 419 19.47 -24.26 25.94
CA PRO A 419 18.33 -23.51 26.58
C PRO A 419 18.58 -22.37 27.68
N ARG A 420 17.50 -21.66 28.13
CA ARG A 420 17.24 -20.91 29.42
C ARG A 420 18.30 -19.84 29.91
N ALA A 421 18.31 -19.14 31.08
CA ALA A 421 17.57 -19.06 32.39
C ALA A 421 17.82 -17.67 33.11
N VAL A 422 17.32 -17.19 34.30
CA VAL A 422 16.09 -17.28 35.17
C VAL A 422 16.12 -16.24 36.36
N ALA A 423 15.02 -15.49 36.62
CA ALA A 423 14.43 -14.89 37.86
C ALA A 423 15.10 -13.87 38.86
N ALA A 424 14.23 -13.09 39.54
CA ALA A 424 14.38 -12.40 40.85
C ALA A 424 12.99 -12.20 41.55
N ARG A 425 12.90 -11.70 42.80
CA ARG A 425 11.73 -11.80 43.75
C ARG A 425 11.53 -10.52 44.61
N CYS A 426 10.47 -10.25 45.40
CA CYS A 426 9.02 -10.60 45.52
C CYS A 426 8.38 -9.76 46.68
N PHE A 427 7.05 -9.74 46.86
CA PHE A 427 6.33 -9.35 48.11
C PHE A 427 5.02 -10.15 48.28
N SER A 428 4.42 -10.17 49.48
CA SER A 428 3.31 -11.06 49.86
C SER A 428 1.92 -10.44 49.66
N VAL A 429 1.38 -10.58 48.45
CA VAL A 429 -0.07 -10.64 48.17
C VAL A 429 -0.28 -11.95 47.40
N GLU A 430 -1.33 -12.70 47.68
CA GLU A 430 -1.56 -13.98 47.00
C GLU A 430 -2.44 -13.77 45.76
N ASP A 431 -1.79 -13.84 44.59
CA ASP A 431 -2.46 -13.96 43.30
C ASP A 431 -3.17 -15.33 43.25
N VAL A 432 -4.51 -15.33 43.24
CA VAL A 432 -5.31 -16.55 43.06
C VAL A 432 -5.40 -16.83 41.55
N PRO A 433 -4.88 -17.96 41.05
CA PRO A 433 -4.89 -18.24 39.62
C PRO A 433 -6.19 -18.92 39.16
N VAL A 434 -6.48 -18.83 37.86
CA VAL A 434 -7.53 -19.60 37.19
C VAL A 434 -7.32 -21.11 37.45
N PRO A 435 -8.31 -21.83 38.01
CA PRO A 435 -8.17 -23.24 38.33
C PRO A 435 -8.17 -24.13 37.06
N SER A 436 -7.66 -25.36 37.19
CA SER A 436 -7.64 -26.32 36.07
C SER A 436 -9.05 -26.73 35.65
N MET A 437 -9.37 -26.53 34.37
CA MET A 437 -10.68 -26.84 33.77
C MET A 437 -10.68 -28.17 32.99
N GLY A 438 -9.78 -29.09 33.36
CA GLY A 438 -9.61 -30.40 32.74
C GLY A 438 -8.50 -30.44 31.69
N ASP A 439 -8.01 -31.65 31.39
CA ASP A 439 -6.76 -31.94 30.65
C ASP A 439 -6.75 -31.54 29.15
N SER A 440 -7.66 -30.66 28.71
CA SER A 440 -7.82 -30.24 27.31
C SER A 440 -8.36 -28.82 27.11
N ILE A 441 -8.47 -28.02 28.18
CA ILE A 441 -8.90 -26.61 28.11
C ILE A 441 -7.80 -25.74 28.71
N THR A 442 -7.31 -24.77 27.94
CA THR A 442 -6.17 -23.90 28.30
C THR A 442 -6.56 -22.45 28.58
N GLU A 443 -7.76 -22.02 28.21
CA GLU A 443 -8.26 -20.65 28.34
C GLU A 443 -9.79 -20.63 28.57
N GLY A 444 -10.29 -19.55 29.17
CA GLY A 444 -11.71 -19.26 29.35
C GLY A 444 -11.98 -17.76 29.42
N THR A 445 -13.24 -17.33 29.29
CA THR A 445 -13.64 -15.91 29.32
C THR A 445 -14.35 -15.59 30.63
N VAL A 446 -14.02 -14.47 31.27
CA VAL A 446 -14.70 -14.01 32.50
C VAL A 446 -16.09 -13.47 32.15
N ALA A 447 -17.13 -14.20 32.57
CA ALA A 447 -18.52 -13.92 32.21
C ALA A 447 -19.25 -13.07 33.26
N GLU A 448 -19.06 -13.35 34.55
CA GLU A 448 -19.69 -12.59 35.66
C GLU A 448 -18.82 -12.64 36.93
N TRP A 449 -18.57 -11.48 37.54
CA TRP A 449 -17.96 -11.37 38.87
C TRP A 449 -19.05 -11.34 39.95
N SER A 450 -18.88 -12.12 41.02
CA SER A 450 -19.84 -12.22 42.13
C SER A 450 -19.46 -11.40 43.36
N VAL A 451 -18.30 -10.71 43.34
CA VAL A 451 -17.76 -9.87 44.43
C VAL A 451 -17.06 -8.63 43.86
N GLU A 452 -17.00 -7.54 44.64
CA GLU A 452 -16.33 -6.29 44.25
C GLU A 452 -14.96 -6.09 44.95
N VAL A 453 -14.16 -5.14 44.47
CA VAL A 453 -12.86 -4.81 45.08
C VAL A 453 -13.07 -4.17 46.46
N GLY A 454 -12.58 -4.84 47.50
CA GLY A 454 -12.75 -4.49 48.89
C GLY A 454 -13.63 -5.47 49.68
N ASP A 455 -14.34 -6.38 49.02
CA ASP A 455 -15.15 -7.39 49.70
C ASP A 455 -14.32 -8.46 50.42
N THR A 456 -14.86 -8.95 51.53
CA THR A 456 -14.28 -10.06 52.32
C THR A 456 -14.95 -11.38 51.94
N VAL A 457 -14.17 -12.32 51.40
CA VAL A 457 -14.62 -13.67 51.01
C VAL A 457 -14.19 -14.71 52.03
N ALA A 458 -14.97 -15.76 52.21
CA ALA A 458 -14.60 -16.96 52.95
C ALA A 458 -14.16 -18.10 52.02
N VAL A 459 -13.50 -19.12 52.58
CA VAL A 459 -13.16 -20.35 51.83
C VAL A 459 -14.42 -20.98 51.21
N ASP A 460 -14.30 -21.42 49.96
CA ASP A 460 -15.35 -22.04 49.13
C ASP A 460 -16.50 -21.13 48.64
N ASP A 461 -16.49 -19.83 48.96
CA ASP A 461 -17.40 -18.83 48.35
C ASP A 461 -17.13 -18.68 46.84
N ILE A 462 -18.18 -18.47 46.04
CA ILE A 462 -18.07 -18.26 44.59
C ILE A 462 -17.65 -16.81 44.32
N VAL A 463 -16.57 -16.63 43.57
CA VAL A 463 -15.97 -15.32 43.28
C VAL A 463 -16.30 -14.88 41.85
N VAL A 464 -16.25 -15.79 40.88
CA VAL A 464 -16.35 -15.47 39.46
C VAL A 464 -16.77 -16.68 38.63
N MET A 465 -17.60 -16.43 37.62
CA MET A 465 -18.03 -17.40 36.61
C MET A 465 -17.15 -17.25 35.36
N ILE A 466 -16.48 -18.33 34.96
CA ILE A 466 -15.69 -18.37 33.72
C ILE A 466 -16.39 -19.26 32.70
N GLU A 467 -16.68 -18.71 31.52
CA GLU A 467 -17.27 -19.45 30.40
C GLU A 467 -16.16 -19.95 29.47
N THR A 468 -16.08 -21.27 29.29
CA THR A 468 -15.16 -21.91 28.34
C THR A 468 -15.90 -22.34 27.08
N ASP A 469 -15.16 -22.69 26.03
CA ASP A 469 -15.64 -23.28 24.77
C ASP A 469 -16.64 -24.46 24.93
N LYS A 470 -16.74 -25.08 26.11
CA LYS A 470 -17.57 -26.28 26.35
C LYS A 470 -18.41 -26.30 27.63
N VAL A 471 -18.01 -25.60 28.70
CA VAL A 471 -18.72 -25.56 30.00
C VAL A 471 -18.48 -24.24 30.74
N SER A 472 -19.49 -23.69 31.43
CA SER A 472 -19.33 -22.59 32.39
C SER A 472 -18.88 -23.14 33.76
N VAL A 473 -17.85 -22.54 34.37
CA VAL A 473 -17.17 -23.04 35.58
C VAL A 473 -17.19 -21.97 36.67
N GLU A 474 -17.76 -22.33 37.84
CA GLU A 474 -17.69 -21.54 39.07
C GLU A 474 -16.28 -21.59 39.68
N VAL A 475 -15.59 -20.44 39.77
CA VAL A 475 -14.33 -20.32 40.51
C VAL A 475 -14.62 -19.87 41.94
N ARG A 476 -14.05 -20.59 42.91
CA ARG A 476 -14.26 -20.38 44.36
C ARG A 476 -13.00 -19.89 45.05
N ALA A 477 -13.17 -19.12 46.13
CA ALA A 477 -12.08 -18.60 46.94
C ALA A 477 -11.35 -19.75 47.69
N PRO A 478 -10.03 -19.95 47.48
CA PRO A 478 -9.28 -21.02 48.14
C PRO A 478 -8.87 -20.69 49.57
N VAL A 479 -8.90 -19.41 49.96
CA VAL A 479 -8.53 -18.88 51.27
C VAL A 479 -9.47 -17.73 51.65
N SER A 480 -9.79 -17.57 52.93
CA SER A 480 -10.49 -16.38 53.43
C SER A 480 -9.58 -15.15 53.37
N GLY A 481 -10.14 -13.98 53.05
CA GLY A 481 -9.42 -12.71 53.08
C GLY A 481 -10.18 -11.58 52.37
N ALA A 482 -9.51 -10.44 52.16
CA ALA A 482 -10.07 -9.31 51.44
C ALA A 482 -9.59 -9.29 49.98
N VAL A 483 -10.51 -9.09 49.03
CA VAL A 483 -10.18 -8.95 47.60
C VAL A 483 -9.62 -7.56 47.35
N THR A 484 -8.34 -7.47 46.97
CA THR A 484 -7.61 -6.19 46.85
C THR A 484 -7.50 -5.66 45.42
N GLU A 485 -7.52 -6.54 44.42
CA GLU A 485 -7.43 -6.19 43.00
C GLU A 485 -8.05 -7.32 42.16
N LEU A 486 -8.99 -7.00 41.27
CA LEU A 486 -9.43 -7.91 40.22
C LEU A 486 -8.51 -7.71 39.02
N LEU A 487 -7.93 -8.78 38.47
CA LEU A 487 -6.88 -8.69 37.45
C LEU A 487 -7.37 -8.91 36.01
N ALA A 488 -8.66 -9.26 35.84
CA ALA A 488 -9.32 -9.42 34.55
C ALA A 488 -10.65 -8.66 34.54
N GLU A 489 -10.93 -7.95 33.44
CA GLU A 489 -12.23 -7.30 33.22
C GLU A 489 -13.30 -8.32 32.78
N LEU A 490 -14.56 -7.91 32.78
CA LEU A 490 -15.66 -8.71 32.23
C LEU A 490 -15.57 -8.72 30.69
N ASP A 491 -15.86 -9.84 30.03
CA ASP A 491 -15.52 -10.15 28.62
C ASP A 491 -14.01 -10.28 28.31
N ASP A 492 -13.14 -10.47 29.32
CA ASP A 492 -11.70 -10.70 29.14
C ASP A 492 -11.31 -12.19 29.19
N VAL A 493 -10.22 -12.56 28.50
CA VAL A 493 -9.79 -13.95 28.29
C VAL A 493 -8.61 -14.30 29.18
N VAL A 494 -8.78 -15.33 30.01
CA VAL A 494 -7.81 -15.75 31.03
C VAL A 494 -7.33 -17.18 30.78
N GLU A 495 -6.01 -17.36 30.71
CA GLU A 495 -5.37 -18.68 30.58
C GLU A 495 -5.43 -19.46 31.90
N VAL A 496 -5.51 -20.79 31.82
CA VAL A 496 -5.48 -21.67 33.00
C VAL A 496 -4.13 -21.55 33.71
N GLY A 497 -4.16 -21.13 34.98
CA GLY A 497 -2.97 -20.78 35.76
C GLY A 497 -2.56 -19.31 35.73
N ALA A 498 -3.23 -18.45 34.93
CA ALA A 498 -3.03 -16.99 34.98
C ALA A 498 -3.62 -16.39 36.27
N PRO A 499 -3.03 -15.33 36.84
CA PRO A 499 -3.52 -14.70 38.08
C PRO A 499 -4.82 -13.93 37.81
N LEU A 500 -5.88 -14.28 38.53
CA LEU A 500 -7.25 -13.85 38.25
C LEU A 500 -7.71 -12.70 39.18
N PHE A 501 -7.37 -12.78 40.45
CA PHE A 501 -7.59 -11.73 41.45
C PHE A 501 -6.61 -11.88 42.63
N LYS A 502 -6.44 -10.83 43.43
CA LYS A 502 -5.52 -10.80 44.58
C LYS A 502 -6.26 -10.78 45.90
N ILE A 503 -5.92 -11.73 46.78
CA ILE A 503 -6.40 -11.76 48.16
C ILE A 503 -5.30 -11.27 49.10
N ASP A 504 -5.65 -10.35 50.02
CA ASP A 504 -4.87 -10.08 51.22
C ASP A 504 -5.36 -11.00 52.36
N THR A 505 -4.51 -11.96 52.71
CA THR A 505 -4.75 -12.98 53.74
C THR A 505 -4.44 -12.50 55.17
N SER A 506 -4.12 -11.22 55.37
CA SER A 506 -3.96 -10.61 56.70
C SER A 506 -5.28 -10.22 57.38
N VAL A 507 -6.42 -10.37 56.69
CA VAL A 507 -7.77 -10.02 57.16
C VAL A 507 -8.55 -11.28 57.54
N GLU A 508 -8.80 -11.49 58.85
CA GLU A 508 -9.57 -12.65 59.33
C GLU A 508 -11.07 -12.51 59.04
N VAL A 509 -11.66 -13.53 58.40
CA VAL A 509 -13.10 -13.63 58.09
C VAL A 509 -13.68 -14.92 58.71
N ALA A 510 -14.77 -14.81 59.46
CA ALA A 510 -15.35 -15.93 60.21
C ALA A 510 -16.30 -16.80 59.36
N ALA A 511 -16.02 -18.11 59.30
CA ALA A 511 -16.75 -19.06 58.44
C ALA A 511 -18.14 -19.46 58.96
N ALA A 512 -19.07 -19.73 58.04
CA ALA A 512 -20.40 -20.28 58.29
C ALA A 512 -20.52 -21.74 57.81
N ALA A 513 -21.53 -22.48 58.30
CA ALA A 513 -21.64 -23.94 58.09
C ALA A 513 -22.69 -24.36 57.03
N PRO A 514 -22.47 -25.46 56.28
CA PRO A 514 -23.28 -25.85 55.12
C PRO A 514 -24.55 -26.68 55.44
N ALA A 515 -25.53 -26.70 54.53
CA ALA A 515 -26.81 -27.43 54.72
C ALA A 515 -27.42 -28.07 53.44
N ALA A 516 -27.54 -29.41 53.49
CA ALA A 516 -28.54 -30.33 52.91
C ALA A 516 -29.18 -30.17 51.50
N ALA A 517 -29.18 -31.30 50.77
CA ALA A 517 -29.53 -31.50 49.35
C ALA A 517 -31.01 -31.77 48.95
N ALA A 518 -31.27 -31.60 47.63
CA ALA A 518 -32.25 -32.32 46.76
C ALA A 518 -33.78 -32.09 46.99
N PRO A 519 -34.72 -32.50 46.07
CA PRO A 519 -34.60 -33.24 44.79
C PRO A 519 -35.32 -32.56 43.56
N ALA A 520 -35.65 -33.32 42.49
CA ALA A 520 -36.14 -32.83 41.18
C ALA A 520 -37.47 -33.46 40.67
N ALA A 521 -38.19 -32.83 39.71
CA ALA A 521 -39.18 -33.49 38.81
C ALA A 521 -39.73 -32.64 37.61
N ALA A 522 -39.78 -33.27 36.41
CA ALA A 522 -40.85 -33.32 35.38
C ALA A 522 -41.54 -32.09 34.69
N ALA A 523 -41.46 -32.11 33.33
CA ALA A 523 -42.52 -31.91 32.29
C ALA A 523 -43.38 -30.61 32.20
N PRO A 524 -43.78 -30.20 30.97
CA PRO A 524 -45.13 -30.56 30.45
C PRO A 524 -45.18 -30.85 28.93
N ALA A 525 -46.38 -31.06 28.35
CA ALA A 525 -46.58 -31.43 26.94
C ALA A 525 -47.85 -30.84 26.28
N ALA A 526 -47.80 -30.68 24.94
CA ALA A 526 -48.92 -30.49 23.97
C ALA A 526 -49.84 -29.25 24.13
N PRO A 527 -50.36 -28.68 23.02
CA PRO A 527 -51.55 -29.25 22.34
C PRO A 527 -51.43 -29.30 20.80
N ALA A 528 -52.52 -29.63 20.10
CA ALA A 528 -52.52 -29.89 18.65
C ALA A 528 -53.73 -29.29 17.91
N ALA A 529 -53.56 -29.12 16.59
CA ALA A 529 -54.56 -29.00 15.51
C ALA A 529 -55.62 -27.88 15.53
N GLU A 530 -55.65 -27.06 14.45
CA GLU A 530 -56.79 -27.06 13.51
C GLU A 530 -56.47 -26.41 12.15
N ALA A 531 -57.33 -26.66 11.16
CA ALA A 531 -57.37 -26.12 9.79
C ALA A 531 -58.82 -26.35 9.25
N PRO A 532 -59.27 -25.84 8.06
CA PRO A 532 -58.56 -25.09 7.01
C PRO A 532 -59.30 -23.83 6.48
N ALA A 533 -58.69 -23.05 5.58
CA ALA A 533 -59.39 -22.11 4.68
C ALA A 533 -58.58 -21.72 3.42
N ALA A 534 -59.26 -21.48 2.30
CA ALA A 534 -58.77 -20.89 1.03
C ALA A 534 -60.00 -20.47 0.17
N PRO A 535 -59.90 -19.69 -0.93
CA PRO A 535 -58.69 -19.12 -1.57
C PRO A 535 -58.80 -17.60 -1.96
N ALA A 536 -57.73 -17.10 -2.63
CA ALA A 536 -57.67 -15.90 -3.49
C ALA A 536 -57.70 -14.50 -2.82
N PRO A 537 -57.24 -13.41 -3.51
CA PRO A 537 -56.66 -13.31 -4.86
C PRO A 537 -55.16 -12.91 -4.87
N ALA A 538 -54.61 -12.67 -6.06
CA ALA A 538 -53.19 -12.32 -6.27
C ALA A 538 -52.82 -10.88 -5.86
N ALA A 539 -51.56 -10.68 -5.47
CA ALA A 539 -50.96 -9.39 -5.14
C ALA A 539 -49.67 -9.12 -5.94
N ALA A 540 -49.29 -7.85 -6.04
CA ALA A 540 -48.18 -7.34 -6.86
C ALA A 540 -46.78 -7.60 -6.22
N PRO A 541 -45.65 -7.30 -6.89
CA PRO A 541 -44.32 -7.67 -6.38
C PRO A 541 -43.96 -6.91 -5.09
N VAL A 542 -43.27 -7.60 -4.18
CA VAL A 542 -42.82 -7.03 -2.90
C VAL A 542 -41.78 -5.92 -3.10
N PRO A 543 -41.90 -4.78 -2.40
CA PRO A 543 -40.84 -3.76 -2.37
C PRO A 543 -39.55 -4.27 -1.71
N ALA A 544 -38.44 -3.59 -1.98
CA ALA A 544 -37.19 -3.78 -1.25
C ALA A 544 -37.37 -3.49 0.25
N PRO A 545 -36.63 -4.15 1.16
CA PRO A 545 -36.78 -3.98 2.59
C PRO A 545 -36.47 -2.54 3.03
N THR A 546 -37.44 -1.91 3.71
CA THR A 546 -37.27 -0.60 4.31
C THR A 546 -36.25 -0.66 5.46
N PRO A 547 -35.33 0.31 5.60
CA PRO A 547 -34.46 0.40 6.77
C PRO A 547 -35.27 0.51 8.07
N ALA A 548 -34.74 -0.03 9.16
CA ALA A 548 -35.32 0.16 10.50
C ALA A 548 -35.33 1.66 10.89
N PRO A 549 -36.28 2.11 11.73
CA PRO A 549 -36.36 3.52 12.11
C PRO A 549 -35.10 3.97 12.84
N ALA A 550 -34.38 4.94 12.28
CA ALA A 550 -33.31 5.62 13.00
C ALA A 550 -33.91 6.42 14.17
N MET A 551 -33.22 6.42 15.32
CA MET A 551 -33.52 7.37 16.39
C MET A 551 -33.31 8.81 15.86
N PRO A 552 -34.15 9.78 16.25
CA PRO A 552 -34.09 11.13 15.70
C PRO A 552 -32.79 11.84 16.11
N GLU A 553 -31.87 12.05 15.15
CA GLU A 553 -30.77 12.99 15.31
C GLU A 553 -31.30 14.42 15.51
N PRO A 554 -30.69 15.24 16.39
CA PRO A 554 -30.98 16.66 16.45
C PRO A 554 -30.58 17.36 15.13
N PRO A 555 -31.29 18.42 14.72
CA PRO A 555 -31.11 19.02 13.40
C PRO A 555 -29.72 19.67 13.23
N LYS A 556 -28.89 19.09 12.36
CA LYS A 556 -27.61 19.67 11.95
C LYS A 556 -27.84 20.97 11.16
N ALA A 557 -27.13 22.03 11.53
CA ALA A 557 -27.25 23.33 10.88
C ALA A 557 -26.69 23.30 9.45
N ALA A 558 -27.42 23.91 8.51
CA ALA A 558 -26.97 24.01 7.12
C ALA A 558 -25.62 24.74 7.03
N GLY A 559 -24.64 24.11 6.37
CA GLY A 559 -23.26 24.63 6.23
C GLY A 559 -22.21 23.90 7.08
N SER A 560 -22.58 23.05 8.04
CA SER A 560 -21.60 22.26 8.80
C SER A 560 -21.07 21.06 7.98
N ARG A 561 -19.78 21.08 7.61
CA ARG A 561 -19.06 19.85 7.23
C ARG A 561 -18.84 19.02 8.51
N GLY A 562 -19.39 17.81 8.57
CA GLY A 562 -19.33 16.96 9.76
C GLY A 562 -18.92 15.54 9.42
N GLU A 563 -17.80 15.07 9.99
CA GLU A 563 -17.42 13.66 9.99
C GLU A 563 -18.24 12.89 11.02
N THR A 564 -18.69 11.67 10.68
CA THR A 564 -19.28 10.74 11.65
C THR A 564 -18.34 9.55 11.83
N ARG A 565 -17.59 9.54 12.92
CA ARG A 565 -16.60 8.49 13.22
C ARG A 565 -17.27 7.34 13.98
N VAL A 566 -17.35 6.17 13.36
CA VAL A 566 -17.96 4.96 13.94
C VAL A 566 -16.88 3.91 14.19
N LYS A 567 -16.74 3.45 15.44
CA LYS A 567 -15.78 2.39 15.82
C LYS A 567 -16.19 1.05 15.18
N MET A 568 -15.26 0.38 14.50
CA MET A 568 -15.50 -0.98 13.99
C MET A 568 -15.72 -1.96 15.16
N ASN A 569 -16.72 -2.83 15.08
CA ASN A 569 -16.96 -3.87 16.09
C ASN A 569 -15.98 -5.06 15.94
N ARG A 570 -15.79 -5.84 17.02
CA ARG A 570 -14.87 -7.01 17.07
C ARG A 570 -15.10 -7.97 15.88
N MET A 571 -16.37 -8.20 15.49
CA MET A 571 -16.73 -9.03 14.33
C MET A 571 -16.19 -8.49 13.00
N ARG A 572 -16.38 -7.20 12.70
CA ARG A 572 -15.91 -6.58 11.45
C ARG A 572 -14.38 -6.47 11.39
N GLN A 573 -13.72 -6.35 12.54
CA GLN A 573 -12.25 -6.41 12.64
C GLN A 573 -11.75 -7.80 12.21
N ARG A 574 -12.23 -8.88 12.85
CA ARG A 574 -11.88 -10.28 12.49
C ARG A 574 -12.20 -10.65 11.04
N ILE A 575 -13.28 -10.10 10.46
CA ILE A 575 -13.61 -10.28 9.04
C ILE A 575 -12.60 -9.54 8.14
N ALA A 576 -12.23 -8.30 8.47
CA ALA A 576 -11.24 -7.54 7.70
C ALA A 576 -9.84 -8.18 7.76
N GLU A 577 -9.45 -8.69 8.93
CA GLU A 577 -8.22 -9.45 9.16
C GLU A 577 -8.18 -10.69 8.24
N ARG A 578 -9.18 -11.59 8.31
CA ARG A 578 -9.25 -12.80 7.46
C ARG A 578 -9.30 -12.50 5.96
N LEU A 579 -10.04 -11.46 5.56
CA LEU A 579 -10.09 -11.06 4.14
C LEU A 579 -8.74 -10.53 3.64
N LYS A 580 -7.96 -9.87 4.51
CA LYS A 580 -6.63 -9.37 4.14
C LYS A 580 -5.55 -10.44 4.22
N GLU A 581 -5.65 -11.36 5.18
CA GLU A 581 -4.87 -12.59 5.27
C GLU A 581 -5.01 -13.42 3.99
N ALA A 582 -6.24 -13.68 3.54
CA ALA A 582 -6.50 -14.40 2.29
C ALA A 582 -5.79 -13.77 1.08
N GLN A 583 -5.82 -12.43 0.95
CA GLN A 583 -5.14 -11.71 -0.12
C GLN A 583 -3.61 -11.67 0.00
N ASN A 584 -3.07 -11.79 1.21
CA ASN A 584 -1.63 -11.75 1.47
C ASN A 584 -0.98 -13.12 1.30
N THR A 585 -1.71 -14.20 1.61
CA THR A 585 -1.20 -15.58 1.61
C THR A 585 -1.45 -16.29 0.28
N ALA A 586 -2.66 -16.22 -0.27
CA ALA A 586 -2.99 -16.87 -1.54
C ALA A 586 -2.64 -16.00 -2.75
N ALA A 587 -2.01 -16.59 -3.76
CA ALA A 587 -1.70 -15.93 -5.03
C ALA A 587 -2.98 -15.85 -5.89
N CYS A 588 -3.94 -15.04 -5.45
CA CYS A 588 -5.29 -14.96 -6.01
C CYS A 588 -5.27 -14.51 -7.48
N LEU A 589 -5.67 -15.41 -8.39
CA LEU A 589 -6.04 -15.06 -9.77
C LEU A 589 -7.51 -15.41 -10.01
N THR A 590 -8.21 -14.60 -10.82
CA THR A 590 -9.60 -14.88 -11.23
C THR A 590 -9.67 -15.16 -12.73
N THR A 591 -10.39 -16.22 -13.11
CA THR A 591 -10.79 -16.50 -14.49
C THR A 591 -12.32 -16.43 -14.65
N PHE A 592 -12.80 -16.16 -15.87
CA PHE A 592 -14.21 -15.88 -16.15
C PHE A 592 -14.74 -16.73 -17.31
N GLN A 593 -16.02 -17.10 -17.25
CA GLN A 593 -16.72 -17.90 -18.26
C GLN A 593 -18.18 -17.43 -18.41
N GLU A 594 -18.67 -17.35 -19.64
CA GLU A 594 -20.10 -17.17 -19.93
C GLU A 594 -20.84 -18.52 -19.84
N CYS A 595 -22.09 -18.49 -19.40
CA CYS A 595 -22.94 -19.67 -19.25
C CYS A 595 -24.38 -19.33 -19.68
N ASP A 596 -24.96 -20.07 -20.64
CA ASP A 596 -26.38 -19.98 -21.00
C ASP A 596 -27.25 -20.72 -19.97
N MET A 597 -28.02 -19.97 -19.17
CA MET A 597 -28.92 -20.55 -18.17
C MET A 597 -30.18 -21.20 -18.77
N GLY A 598 -30.41 -21.07 -20.09
CA GLY A 598 -31.69 -21.39 -20.73
C GLY A 598 -32.16 -22.82 -20.52
N ALA A 599 -31.27 -23.81 -20.64
CA ALA A 599 -31.62 -25.22 -20.45
C ALA A 599 -32.04 -25.52 -19.00
N LEU A 600 -31.26 -25.03 -18.02
CA LEU A 600 -31.58 -25.19 -16.60
C LEU A 600 -32.84 -24.41 -16.19
N MET A 601 -33.08 -23.23 -16.79
CA MET A 601 -34.31 -22.45 -16.58
C MET A 601 -35.56 -23.18 -17.09
N GLU A 602 -35.51 -23.78 -18.27
CA GLU A 602 -36.64 -24.55 -18.82
C GLU A 602 -36.84 -25.89 -18.07
N LEU A 603 -35.77 -26.61 -17.69
CA LEU A 603 -35.85 -27.80 -16.82
C LEU A 603 -36.56 -27.46 -15.51
N ARG A 604 -36.12 -26.38 -14.84
CA ARG A 604 -36.74 -25.91 -13.59
C ARG A 604 -38.20 -25.54 -13.80
N LYS A 605 -38.53 -24.83 -14.88
CA LYS A 605 -39.89 -24.39 -15.23
C LYS A 605 -40.83 -25.57 -15.51
N ALA A 606 -40.33 -26.65 -16.11
CA ALA A 606 -41.10 -27.87 -16.38
C ALA A 606 -41.40 -28.70 -15.12
N HIS A 607 -40.42 -28.87 -14.21
CA HIS A 607 -40.52 -29.83 -13.11
C HIS A 607 -40.71 -29.22 -11.70
N LYS A 608 -40.63 -27.89 -11.52
CA LYS A 608 -40.71 -27.23 -10.20
C LYS A 608 -41.90 -27.65 -9.33
N ASP A 609 -43.10 -27.77 -9.91
CA ASP A 609 -44.34 -27.99 -9.14
C ASP A 609 -44.51 -29.47 -8.77
N GLU A 610 -43.99 -30.38 -9.60
CA GLU A 610 -43.87 -31.81 -9.31
C GLU A 610 -42.80 -32.06 -8.24
N PHE A 611 -41.64 -31.42 -8.37
CA PHE A 611 -40.54 -31.50 -7.41
C PHE A 611 -40.94 -30.97 -6.02
N GLU A 612 -41.62 -29.82 -5.95
CA GLU A 612 -42.14 -29.28 -4.68
C GLU A 612 -43.19 -30.21 -4.05
N LYS A 613 -44.06 -30.83 -4.86
CA LYS A 613 -45.05 -31.81 -4.40
C LYS A 613 -44.43 -33.12 -3.89
N VAL A 614 -43.37 -33.63 -4.53
CA VAL A 614 -42.72 -34.90 -4.16
C VAL A 614 -41.76 -34.73 -2.98
N HIS A 615 -40.97 -33.66 -2.96
CA HIS A 615 -39.89 -33.49 -1.99
C HIS A 615 -40.20 -32.52 -0.85
N GLY A 616 -41.26 -31.71 -0.95
CA GLY A 616 -41.62 -30.70 0.05
C GLY A 616 -40.70 -29.47 0.06
N VAL A 617 -39.95 -29.23 -1.01
CA VAL A 617 -39.02 -28.10 -1.14
C VAL A 617 -39.04 -27.55 -2.57
N LYS A 618 -38.87 -26.24 -2.73
CA LYS A 618 -38.84 -25.61 -4.05
C LYS A 618 -37.55 -25.96 -4.79
N LEU A 619 -37.67 -26.36 -6.05
CA LEU A 619 -36.52 -26.48 -6.93
C LEU A 619 -35.90 -25.08 -7.14
N GLY A 620 -34.68 -24.89 -6.64
CA GLY A 620 -33.89 -23.68 -6.85
C GLY A 620 -33.03 -23.78 -8.10
N PHE A 621 -31.95 -23.00 -8.12
CA PHE A 621 -30.82 -23.19 -9.04
C PHE A 621 -29.55 -23.64 -8.29
N MET A 622 -29.52 -23.51 -6.96
CA MET A 622 -28.31 -23.77 -6.18
C MET A 622 -27.98 -25.26 -6.14
N SER A 623 -28.97 -26.15 -6.11
CA SER A 623 -28.76 -27.59 -6.27
C SER A 623 -27.95 -27.97 -7.52
N ALA A 624 -28.31 -27.39 -8.67
CA ALA A 624 -27.59 -27.63 -9.92
C ALA A 624 -26.16 -27.08 -9.89
N PHE A 625 -25.93 -25.88 -9.33
CA PHE A 625 -24.58 -25.31 -9.21
C PHE A 625 -23.71 -26.04 -8.19
N VAL A 626 -24.26 -26.50 -7.06
CA VAL A 626 -23.56 -27.34 -6.09
C VAL A 626 -23.19 -28.67 -6.73
N ALA A 627 -24.13 -29.37 -7.39
CA ALA A 627 -23.84 -30.64 -8.06
C ALA A 627 -22.83 -30.50 -9.23
N ALA A 628 -22.94 -29.44 -10.03
CA ALA A 628 -21.98 -29.16 -11.11
C ALA A 628 -20.58 -28.85 -10.57
N SER A 629 -20.47 -28.05 -9.51
CA SER A 629 -19.19 -27.75 -8.84
C SER A 629 -18.59 -29.01 -8.21
N THR A 630 -19.42 -29.80 -7.51
CA THR A 630 -19.00 -31.08 -6.88
C THR A 630 -18.40 -32.04 -7.91
N LYS A 631 -19.06 -32.25 -9.06
CA LYS A 631 -18.51 -33.09 -10.12
C LYS A 631 -17.22 -32.52 -10.72
N ALA A 632 -17.13 -31.20 -10.90
CA ALA A 632 -15.89 -30.55 -11.34
C ALA A 632 -14.74 -30.61 -10.29
N LEU A 633 -15.04 -30.66 -8.99
CA LEU A 633 -14.05 -30.86 -7.91
C LEU A 633 -13.50 -32.29 -7.94
N ILE A 634 -14.35 -33.29 -8.20
CA ILE A 634 -13.94 -34.70 -8.37
C ILE A 634 -13.11 -34.88 -9.64
N GLU A 635 -13.49 -34.22 -10.74
CA GLU A 635 -12.73 -34.21 -12.00
C GLU A 635 -11.35 -33.55 -11.87
N ILE A 636 -11.20 -32.55 -10.98
CA ILE A 636 -9.98 -31.77 -10.80
C ILE A 636 -9.67 -31.59 -9.30
N PRO A 637 -9.13 -32.62 -8.62
CA PRO A 637 -8.93 -32.63 -7.17
C PRO A 637 -8.05 -31.50 -6.63
N ALA A 638 -7.20 -30.89 -7.46
CA ALA A 638 -6.40 -29.71 -7.10
C ALA A 638 -7.27 -28.50 -6.68
N VAL A 639 -8.52 -28.40 -7.17
CA VAL A 639 -9.46 -27.32 -6.80
C VAL A 639 -10.13 -27.57 -5.43
N ASN A 640 -10.14 -28.83 -4.96
CA ASN A 640 -10.68 -29.25 -3.65
C ASN A 640 -9.61 -29.35 -2.53
N ALA A 641 -8.34 -29.33 -2.93
CA ALA A 641 -7.18 -29.41 -2.04
C ALA A 641 -6.93 -28.08 -1.29
N TYR A 642 -5.91 -28.07 -0.42
CA TYR A 642 -5.31 -26.83 0.07
C TYR A 642 -3.81 -26.98 0.33
N ILE A 643 -3.11 -25.85 0.46
CA ILE A 643 -1.74 -25.78 0.94
C ILE A 643 -1.77 -25.61 2.45
N ASP A 644 -1.19 -26.57 3.16
CA ASP A 644 -0.91 -26.43 4.59
C ASP A 644 0.45 -25.71 4.73
N ASP A 645 0.41 -24.40 4.90
CA ASP A 645 1.62 -23.55 4.92
C ASP A 645 2.53 -23.82 6.15
N ASP A 646 1.99 -24.40 7.23
CA ASP A 646 2.73 -24.79 8.44
C ASP A 646 3.44 -26.15 8.25
N ALA A 647 2.71 -27.19 7.82
CA ALA A 647 3.30 -28.51 7.51
C ALA A 647 4.17 -28.48 6.24
N LYS A 648 3.86 -27.55 5.32
CA LYS A 648 4.44 -27.40 3.96
C LYS A 648 4.09 -28.57 3.05
N GLU A 649 2.86 -29.06 3.21
CA GLU A 649 2.28 -30.15 2.46
C GLU A 649 1.04 -29.67 1.68
N ILE A 650 0.66 -30.43 0.65
CA ILE A 650 -0.59 -30.19 -0.08
C ILE A 650 -1.57 -31.28 0.35
N VAL A 651 -2.66 -30.88 0.99
CA VAL A 651 -3.67 -31.78 1.51
C VAL A 651 -4.82 -31.86 0.52
N TYR A 652 -4.85 -32.96 -0.21
CA TYR A 652 -5.99 -33.34 -1.06
C TYR A 652 -7.10 -33.94 -0.22
N ARG A 653 -8.35 -33.71 -0.62
CA ARG A 653 -9.56 -34.20 0.06
C ARG A 653 -10.42 -35.01 -0.91
N ASP A 654 -10.89 -36.16 -0.45
CA ASP A 654 -11.71 -37.13 -1.18
C ASP A 654 -13.23 -36.89 -1.03
N TYR A 655 -13.63 -36.01 -0.11
CA TYR A 655 -15.00 -35.52 0.09
C TYR A 655 -15.15 -34.06 -0.39
N CYS A 656 -16.36 -33.65 -0.76
CA CYS A 656 -16.66 -32.26 -1.16
C CYS A 656 -17.58 -31.58 -0.14
N ASP A 657 -17.09 -30.57 0.57
CA ASP A 657 -17.92 -29.76 1.49
C ASP A 657 -18.09 -28.35 0.91
N VAL A 658 -19.27 -28.05 0.36
CA VAL A 658 -19.53 -26.79 -0.34
C VAL A 658 -20.15 -25.75 0.59
N SER A 659 -19.35 -24.74 0.94
CA SER A 659 -19.77 -23.50 1.59
C SER A 659 -20.68 -22.69 0.66
N VAL A 660 -21.90 -22.34 1.10
CA VAL A 660 -22.87 -21.57 0.31
C VAL A 660 -23.30 -20.32 1.08
N ALA A 661 -23.13 -19.14 0.48
CA ALA A 661 -23.45 -17.87 1.13
C ALA A 661 -24.97 -17.65 1.31
N VAL A 662 -25.38 -17.28 2.53
CA VAL A 662 -26.77 -17.09 2.96
C VAL A 662 -26.93 -15.73 3.67
N ALA A 663 -28.03 -15.02 3.42
CA ALA A 663 -28.30 -13.73 4.03
C ALA A 663 -28.92 -13.86 5.44
N SER A 664 -28.38 -13.11 6.41
CA SER A 664 -28.92 -12.93 7.77
C SER A 664 -29.19 -11.44 8.05
N PRO A 665 -29.95 -11.09 9.11
CA PRO A 665 -30.14 -9.70 9.53
C PRO A 665 -28.83 -8.98 9.87
N ASN A 666 -27.82 -9.73 10.35
CA ASN A 666 -26.53 -9.18 10.80
C ASN A 666 -25.46 -9.14 9.69
N GLY A 667 -25.79 -9.61 8.48
CA GLY A 667 -24.87 -9.65 7.33
C GLY A 667 -24.91 -10.98 6.57
N LEU A 668 -23.87 -11.22 5.76
CA LEU A 668 -23.71 -12.47 5.03
C LEU A 668 -23.04 -13.53 5.92
N VAL A 669 -23.62 -14.72 5.98
CA VAL A 669 -23.08 -15.90 6.68
C VAL A 669 -22.87 -17.02 5.68
N VAL A 670 -21.91 -17.92 5.91
CA VAL A 670 -21.51 -18.94 4.92
C VAL A 670 -21.53 -20.34 5.54
N PRO A 671 -22.73 -20.94 5.68
CA PRO A 671 -22.87 -22.33 6.11
C PRO A 671 -22.33 -23.34 5.09
N VAL A 672 -22.04 -24.55 5.56
CA VAL A 672 -21.36 -25.63 4.82
C VAL A 672 -22.31 -26.79 4.54
N LEU A 673 -22.49 -27.13 3.26
CA LEU A 673 -23.08 -28.40 2.85
C LEU A 673 -22.01 -29.50 2.95
N ARG A 674 -22.30 -30.60 3.65
CA ARG A 674 -21.35 -31.71 3.86
C ARG A 674 -21.53 -32.82 2.85
N ASN A 675 -20.44 -33.43 2.38
CA ASN A 675 -20.43 -34.62 1.51
C ASN A 675 -21.37 -34.45 0.28
N THR A 676 -21.20 -33.36 -0.47
CA THR A 676 -22.13 -32.96 -1.52
C THR A 676 -22.19 -33.93 -2.69
N GLU A 677 -21.19 -34.82 -2.83
CA GLU A 677 -21.18 -35.92 -3.78
C GLU A 677 -22.24 -36.99 -3.51
N ALA A 678 -22.76 -37.08 -2.28
CA ALA A 678 -23.84 -37.98 -1.89
C ALA A 678 -25.23 -37.32 -1.84
N MET A 679 -25.34 -36.00 -2.02
CA MET A 679 -26.60 -35.26 -1.86
C MET A 679 -27.45 -35.23 -3.13
N SER A 680 -28.76 -35.48 -3.02
CA SER A 680 -29.69 -35.18 -4.12
C SER A 680 -29.98 -33.68 -4.21
N PHE A 681 -30.55 -33.23 -5.33
CA PHE A 681 -31.02 -31.84 -5.47
C PHE A 681 -32.01 -31.45 -4.38
N ALA A 682 -32.84 -32.39 -3.90
CA ALA A 682 -33.80 -32.14 -2.85
C ALA A 682 -33.13 -31.92 -1.49
N ASP A 683 -32.03 -32.63 -1.22
CA ASP A 683 -31.29 -32.53 0.04
C ASP A 683 -30.48 -31.23 0.09
N VAL A 684 -29.92 -30.80 -1.05
CA VAL A 684 -29.25 -29.49 -1.17
C VAL A 684 -30.23 -28.34 -0.92
N GLU A 685 -31.37 -28.28 -1.62
CA GLU A 685 -32.34 -27.19 -1.42
C GLU A 685 -32.96 -27.23 -0.01
N LYS A 686 -33.17 -28.41 0.58
CA LYS A 686 -33.63 -28.54 1.99
C LYS A 686 -32.59 -27.99 2.97
N THR A 687 -31.33 -28.37 2.80
CA THR A 687 -30.25 -27.98 3.72
C THR A 687 -29.96 -26.48 3.62
N ILE A 688 -29.91 -25.91 2.41
CA ILE A 688 -29.84 -24.46 2.19
C ILE A 688 -31.07 -23.76 2.81
N GLY A 689 -32.28 -24.32 2.64
CA GLY A 689 -33.50 -23.78 3.25
C GLY A 689 -33.46 -23.76 4.78
N ALA A 690 -32.97 -24.84 5.40
CA ALA A 690 -32.80 -24.98 6.84
C ALA A 690 -31.74 -24.00 7.40
N PHE A 691 -30.58 -23.90 6.75
CA PHE A 691 -29.59 -22.88 7.09
C PHE A 691 -30.13 -21.46 6.89
N GLY A 692 -30.95 -21.21 5.86
CA GLY A 692 -31.66 -19.94 5.68
C GLY A 692 -32.62 -19.62 6.82
N ALA A 693 -33.26 -20.62 7.42
CA ALA A 693 -34.08 -20.44 8.63
C ALA A 693 -33.21 -20.14 9.86
N LYS A 694 -32.18 -20.96 10.13
CA LYS A 694 -31.20 -20.73 11.20
C LYS A 694 -30.58 -19.32 11.13
N ALA A 695 -30.12 -18.90 9.95
CA ALA A 695 -29.50 -17.59 9.71
C ALA A 695 -30.44 -16.42 10.03
N ARG A 696 -31.72 -16.52 9.68
CA ARG A 696 -32.71 -15.48 10.01
C ARG A 696 -33.11 -15.47 11.49
N ALA A 697 -32.99 -16.61 12.18
CA ALA A 697 -33.23 -16.74 13.61
C ALA A 697 -32.00 -16.41 14.49
N GLY A 698 -30.82 -16.16 13.89
CA GLY A 698 -29.56 -16.01 14.63
C GLY A 698 -29.01 -17.31 15.21
N ALA A 699 -29.55 -18.47 14.81
CA ALA A 699 -29.30 -19.79 15.39
C ALA A 699 -28.47 -20.71 14.45
N LEU A 700 -27.48 -20.13 13.75
CA LEU A 700 -26.41 -20.91 13.11
C LEU A 700 -25.32 -21.18 14.14
N ALA A 701 -24.93 -22.44 14.29
CA ALA A 701 -23.82 -22.85 15.14
C ALA A 701 -22.48 -22.65 14.41
N LEU A 702 -21.35 -22.72 15.12
CA LEU A 702 -20.04 -22.51 14.51
C LEU A 702 -19.67 -23.67 13.57
N GLU A 703 -20.11 -24.88 13.91
CA GLU A 703 -19.94 -26.14 13.19
C GLU A 703 -20.71 -26.16 11.86
N ASP A 704 -21.83 -25.42 11.79
CA ASP A 704 -22.58 -25.21 10.55
C ASP A 704 -21.75 -24.40 9.53
N MET A 705 -20.73 -23.64 9.96
CA MET A 705 -19.94 -22.70 9.14
C MET A 705 -18.45 -23.07 8.99
N ALA A 706 -17.92 -23.97 9.82
CA ALA A 706 -16.50 -24.31 9.84
C ALA A 706 -16.11 -25.38 8.80
N GLY A 707 -14.90 -25.28 8.23
CA GLY A 707 -14.25 -26.41 7.55
C GLY A 707 -14.89 -26.92 6.26
N GLY A 708 -15.53 -26.06 5.45
CA GLY A 708 -15.87 -26.39 4.06
C GLY A 708 -14.63 -26.40 3.16
N THR A 709 -14.65 -27.16 2.06
CA THR A 709 -13.52 -27.32 1.12
C THR A 709 -13.55 -26.33 -0.04
N PHE A 710 -14.73 -25.89 -0.45
CA PHE A 710 -14.95 -24.97 -1.59
C PHE A 710 -16.11 -24.02 -1.31
N THR A 711 -16.09 -22.79 -1.83
CA THR A 711 -17.18 -21.81 -1.63
C THR A 711 -17.90 -21.45 -2.94
N ILE A 712 -19.23 -21.33 -2.87
CA ILE A 712 -20.07 -20.68 -3.89
C ILE A 712 -20.68 -19.41 -3.31
N SER A 713 -20.34 -18.27 -3.91
CA SER A 713 -20.85 -16.94 -3.57
C SER A 713 -21.76 -16.40 -4.69
N ASN A 714 -23.02 -16.14 -4.35
CA ASN A 714 -24.02 -15.68 -5.32
C ASN A 714 -24.24 -14.16 -5.19
N GLY A 715 -23.44 -13.37 -5.89
CA GLY A 715 -23.64 -11.92 -6.05
C GLY A 715 -24.79 -11.56 -6.98
N GLY A 716 -25.29 -12.52 -7.76
CA GLY A 716 -26.37 -12.33 -8.73
C GLY A 716 -27.71 -11.93 -8.12
N VAL A 717 -28.00 -12.33 -6.87
CA VAL A 717 -29.22 -11.91 -6.15
C VAL A 717 -29.27 -10.41 -5.86
N PHE A 718 -28.09 -9.74 -5.86
CA PHE A 718 -27.97 -8.29 -5.70
C PHE A 718 -27.86 -7.55 -7.05
N GLY A 719 -28.08 -8.23 -8.18
CA GLY A 719 -28.01 -7.65 -9.52
C GLY A 719 -26.60 -7.47 -10.10
N SER A 720 -25.57 -7.92 -9.36
CA SER A 720 -24.15 -7.78 -9.72
C SER A 720 -23.86 -8.33 -11.12
N LEU A 721 -23.11 -7.56 -11.92
CA LEU A 721 -22.79 -7.89 -13.30
C LEU A 721 -21.66 -8.93 -13.40
N MET A 722 -20.55 -8.66 -12.72
CA MET A 722 -19.32 -9.45 -12.69
C MET A 722 -18.48 -8.94 -11.50
N GLY A 723 -17.68 -9.81 -10.88
CA GLY A 723 -16.81 -9.46 -9.77
C GLY A 723 -15.87 -10.60 -9.40
N THR A 724 -14.81 -10.26 -8.67
CA THR A 724 -13.76 -11.18 -8.22
C THR A 724 -14.01 -11.56 -6.75
N PRO A 725 -14.60 -12.72 -6.45
CA PRO A 725 -14.76 -13.18 -5.06
C PRO A 725 -13.39 -13.39 -4.39
N ILE A 726 -13.28 -13.10 -3.10
CA ILE A 726 -12.07 -13.36 -2.29
C ILE A 726 -12.20 -14.77 -1.71
N ILE A 727 -11.12 -15.55 -1.76
CA ILE A 727 -11.04 -16.92 -1.23
C ILE A 727 -11.26 -16.91 0.29
N ASN A 728 -11.91 -17.94 0.83
CA ASN A 728 -12.11 -18.13 2.27
C ASN A 728 -11.10 -19.16 2.81
N PRO A 729 -10.03 -18.77 3.54
CA PRO A 729 -9.03 -19.71 4.03
C PRO A 729 -9.64 -20.78 4.96
N PRO A 730 -9.16 -22.03 4.94
CA PRO A 730 -8.03 -22.57 4.18
C PRO A 730 -8.45 -23.21 2.84
N GLN A 731 -9.46 -22.70 2.15
CA GLN A 731 -9.82 -23.20 0.81
C GLN A 731 -8.86 -22.63 -0.26
N SER A 732 -8.69 -23.33 -1.39
CA SER A 732 -7.87 -22.84 -2.51
C SER A 732 -8.67 -22.21 -3.66
N ALA A 733 -10.02 -22.25 -3.65
CA ALA A 733 -10.84 -21.64 -4.69
C ALA A 733 -12.26 -21.24 -4.25
N ILE A 734 -12.87 -20.30 -4.98
CA ILE A 734 -14.24 -19.81 -4.78
C ILE A 734 -14.93 -19.46 -6.10
N LEU A 735 -16.16 -19.94 -6.28
CA LEU A 735 -17.03 -19.64 -7.43
C LEU A 735 -17.92 -18.42 -7.16
N GLY A 736 -17.83 -17.40 -8.00
CA GLY A 736 -18.71 -16.23 -8.04
C GLY A 736 -19.80 -16.36 -9.11
N MET A 737 -21.06 -16.45 -8.69
CA MET A 737 -22.23 -16.44 -9.56
C MET A 737 -22.83 -15.02 -9.65
N HIS A 738 -23.10 -14.56 -10.87
CA HIS A 738 -23.58 -13.20 -11.15
C HIS A 738 -25.01 -13.17 -11.68
N ALA A 739 -25.55 -11.97 -11.92
CA ALA A 739 -26.95 -11.81 -12.31
C ALA A 739 -27.19 -12.27 -13.75
N THR A 740 -28.04 -13.28 -13.91
CA THR A 740 -28.54 -13.72 -15.22
C THR A 740 -29.26 -12.58 -15.93
N LYS A 741 -28.82 -12.21 -17.13
CA LYS A 741 -29.42 -11.13 -17.94
C LYS A 741 -29.60 -11.60 -19.38
N MET A 742 -30.69 -11.18 -20.02
CA MET A 742 -30.89 -11.46 -21.44
C MET A 742 -29.82 -10.74 -22.26
N ARG A 743 -29.07 -11.49 -23.07
CA ARG A 743 -28.05 -10.98 -24.00
C ARG A 743 -28.30 -11.49 -25.40
N ALA A 744 -27.96 -10.70 -26.40
CA ALA A 744 -27.85 -11.17 -27.77
C ALA A 744 -26.56 -12.01 -27.90
N VAL A 745 -26.69 -13.27 -28.32
CA VAL A 745 -25.58 -14.20 -28.56
C VAL A 745 -25.75 -14.86 -29.92
N VAL A 746 -24.66 -15.34 -30.52
CA VAL A 746 -24.69 -16.07 -31.78
C VAL A 746 -24.91 -17.56 -31.47
N ALA A 747 -26.02 -18.12 -31.98
CA ALA A 747 -26.31 -19.54 -31.87
C ALA A 747 -25.45 -20.38 -32.83
N LYS A 748 -25.48 -21.72 -32.64
CA LYS A 748 -24.67 -22.68 -33.42
C LYS A 748 -25.02 -22.72 -34.92
N ASP A 749 -26.15 -22.14 -35.32
CA ASP A 749 -26.60 -21.95 -36.71
C ASP A 749 -26.19 -20.59 -37.32
N GLY A 750 -25.52 -19.74 -36.55
CA GLY A 750 -25.14 -18.38 -36.94
C GLY A 750 -26.21 -17.32 -36.69
N SER A 751 -27.40 -17.68 -36.18
CA SER A 751 -28.46 -16.71 -35.86
C SER A 751 -28.15 -15.92 -34.59
N VAL A 752 -28.54 -14.64 -34.54
CA VAL A 752 -28.44 -13.83 -33.32
C VAL A 752 -29.72 -14.00 -32.51
N VAL A 753 -29.60 -14.57 -31.30
CA VAL A 753 -30.72 -14.91 -30.42
C VAL A 753 -30.55 -14.32 -29.03
N ALA A 754 -31.65 -13.99 -28.36
CA ALA A 754 -31.62 -13.55 -26.97
C ALA A 754 -31.54 -14.76 -26.04
N ARG A 755 -30.50 -14.85 -25.19
CA ARG A 755 -30.31 -15.91 -24.19
C ARG A 755 -30.11 -15.37 -22.78
N PRO A 756 -30.57 -16.08 -21.73
CA PRO A 756 -30.37 -15.70 -20.34
C PRO A 756 -28.94 -16.05 -19.89
N MET A 757 -27.98 -15.17 -20.15
CA MET A 757 -26.57 -15.42 -19.87
C MET A 757 -26.19 -15.04 -18.43
N MET A 758 -25.38 -15.87 -17.78
CA MET A 758 -24.69 -15.59 -16.52
C MET A 758 -23.18 -15.50 -16.73
N TYR A 759 -22.49 -14.61 -16.01
CA TYR A 759 -21.04 -14.67 -15.84
C TYR A 759 -20.69 -15.50 -14.60
N LEU A 760 -19.86 -16.52 -14.79
CA LEU A 760 -19.21 -17.26 -13.72
C LEU A 760 -17.78 -16.73 -13.57
N ALA A 761 -17.33 -16.56 -12.33
CA ALA A 761 -15.96 -16.20 -12.00
C ALA A 761 -15.37 -17.25 -11.05
N LEU A 762 -14.17 -17.76 -11.30
CA LEU A 762 -13.44 -18.61 -10.38
C LEU A 762 -12.21 -17.86 -9.91
N THR A 763 -12.15 -17.48 -8.63
CA THR A 763 -10.90 -17.03 -8.00
C THR A 763 -10.22 -18.23 -7.35
N TYR A 764 -8.92 -18.37 -7.56
CA TYR A 764 -8.13 -19.51 -7.11
C TYR A 764 -6.73 -19.08 -6.65
N ASP A 765 -6.14 -19.83 -5.73
CA ASP A 765 -4.75 -19.67 -5.32
C ASP A 765 -3.83 -20.29 -6.38
N HIS A 766 -3.12 -19.43 -7.14
CA HIS A 766 -2.20 -19.87 -8.19
C HIS A 766 -0.94 -20.58 -7.63
N ARG A 767 -0.75 -20.63 -6.31
CA ARG A 767 0.23 -21.55 -5.69
C ARG A 767 -0.21 -23.02 -5.78
N MET A 768 -1.52 -23.28 -5.89
CA MET A 768 -2.14 -24.61 -5.84
C MET A 768 -2.74 -25.04 -7.19
N ILE A 769 -3.37 -24.12 -7.91
CA ILE A 769 -4.18 -24.42 -9.10
C ILE A 769 -3.61 -23.69 -10.33
N ASP A 770 -3.29 -24.44 -11.38
CA ASP A 770 -2.78 -23.86 -12.62
C ASP A 770 -3.92 -23.23 -13.46
N GLY A 771 -3.61 -22.20 -14.26
CA GLY A 771 -4.61 -21.55 -15.13
C GLY A 771 -5.33 -22.49 -16.10
N ARG A 772 -4.69 -23.59 -16.51
CA ARG A 772 -5.32 -24.68 -17.29
C ARG A 772 -6.42 -25.37 -16.50
N GLU A 773 -6.18 -25.64 -15.23
CA GLU A 773 -7.07 -26.40 -14.34
C GLU A 773 -8.25 -25.54 -13.92
N ALA A 774 -7.99 -24.28 -13.56
CA ALA A 774 -9.02 -23.28 -13.29
C ALA A 774 -10.00 -23.08 -14.48
N VAL A 775 -9.48 -22.98 -15.71
CA VAL A 775 -10.32 -22.87 -16.92
C VAL A 775 -11.07 -24.17 -17.21
N THR A 776 -10.45 -25.33 -16.99
CA THR A 776 -11.11 -26.63 -17.19
C THR A 776 -12.24 -26.85 -16.16
N PHE A 777 -12.01 -26.48 -14.90
CA PHE A 777 -13.01 -26.51 -13.84
C PHE A 777 -14.21 -25.63 -14.18
N LEU A 778 -13.96 -24.33 -14.43
CA LEU A 778 -15.02 -23.37 -14.65
C LEU A 778 -15.83 -23.68 -15.93
N LYS A 779 -15.17 -24.26 -16.93
CA LYS A 779 -15.83 -24.76 -18.15
C LYS A 779 -16.60 -26.06 -17.92
N SER A 780 -16.14 -26.98 -17.07
CA SER A 780 -16.92 -28.17 -16.70
C SER A 780 -18.22 -27.78 -15.98
N VAL A 781 -18.14 -26.85 -15.03
CA VAL A 781 -19.31 -26.27 -14.36
C VAL A 781 -20.25 -25.62 -15.38
N ALA A 782 -19.75 -24.77 -16.28
CA ALA A 782 -20.58 -24.13 -17.31
C ALA A 782 -21.26 -25.16 -18.24
N ASN A 783 -20.51 -26.13 -18.78
CA ASN A 783 -21.05 -27.20 -19.64
C ASN A 783 -22.20 -27.96 -18.95
N LYS A 784 -22.04 -28.28 -17.66
CA LYS A 784 -23.04 -29.02 -16.85
C LYS A 784 -24.30 -28.20 -16.50
N ILE A 785 -24.25 -26.87 -16.63
CA ILE A 785 -25.39 -25.96 -16.44
C ILE A 785 -26.09 -25.65 -17.78
N GLU A 786 -25.32 -25.50 -18.86
CA GLU A 786 -25.83 -25.36 -20.23
C GLU A 786 -26.50 -26.65 -20.76
N ASP A 787 -26.07 -27.81 -20.25
CA ASP A 787 -26.58 -29.13 -20.58
C ASP A 787 -26.79 -29.97 -19.30
N PRO A 788 -27.87 -29.74 -18.53
CA PRO A 788 -28.12 -30.41 -17.25
C PRO A 788 -28.27 -31.93 -17.32
N ALA A 789 -28.46 -32.51 -18.52
CA ALA A 789 -28.49 -33.97 -18.68
C ALA A 789 -27.14 -34.60 -18.30
N ARG A 790 -26.03 -33.87 -18.43
CA ARG A 790 -24.69 -34.28 -17.97
C ARG A 790 -24.63 -34.60 -16.48
N LEU A 791 -25.42 -33.89 -15.66
CA LEU A 791 -25.51 -34.16 -14.23
C LEU A 791 -26.15 -35.52 -13.91
N LEU A 792 -26.87 -36.13 -14.86
CA LEU A 792 -27.44 -37.48 -14.77
C LEU A 792 -26.63 -38.56 -15.52
N LEU A 793 -25.70 -38.15 -16.39
CA LEU A 793 -24.93 -39.03 -17.28
C LEU A 793 -23.43 -39.14 -16.90
N ASP A 794 -23.00 -38.42 -15.86
CA ASP A 794 -21.62 -38.39 -15.34
C ASP A 794 -20.57 -37.92 -16.36
N ILE A 795 -20.90 -36.85 -17.12
CA ILE A 795 -20.10 -36.25 -18.22
C ILE A 795 -20.15 -34.71 -18.28
#